data_AF-A0A6L8URQ5-F1
#
_entry.id   AF-A0A6L8URQ5-F1
#
_cell.length_a   1.000
_cell.length_b   1.000
_cell.length_c   1.000
_cell.angle_alpha   90.00
_cell.angle_beta   90.00
_cell.angle_gamma   90.00
#
_symmetry.space_group_name_H-M   'P 1'
#
loop_
_entity.id
_entity.type
_entity.pdbx_description
1 polymer ?
#
loop_
_entity_poly.entity_id
_entity_poly.type
_entity_poly.pdbx_seq_one_letter_code
_entity_poly.pdbx_strand_id
1 'polypeptide(L)'
;MSHRLVLFISKVSLFVIMGLMIFPIISNALNVYVPSSITYNPATGRVTGTVYSYESQIRVDFRNRFGGLLNTVGTYSPDSVVNGYEPTMKINQFNIDAITGTNYNPQTINIETKTYNDFDKISEASGIYSYFGESGILKNFVIGLPETMYTGVNNVPFTQYIGGSTAYYGNPFQKEGYTYMGGFDIKPCQITSSNPAIASISDYGQITTRAPGSTIITAVCNGISRSQDIKVMEGSYKGLTMPFPFDVYVKGYDNNYFMVNAYDQNGVPQDVTQYASYSYSKNSILSIDPANHKAIATAEGYTVITATYKDLTASTPVMVVGNSDPNIAYTAYSTNTQATLMNKNFDAGTTIRPELLAYKLDKQAYTDVTSEAIFVLEDDNKGVVNRDHSITLTTSGPITIIAIYKNHYEKLYVNPLKLTSVKFSADRYTVNAGENLDTVLLATYSDMTKKDVTNAAHYTTSNPNVVKINQNGVITGNKPGIAQIAAVYLSNDGGFYTNTEVEVRPAPGPVDTVSPEWPANTTTSATDITSSSATLHWTAGTDNVGITGYKLYTVSNSTYSELVSISGTTTRYNLTKLSSNTDYRYALKAVDAAGNTSEYSPFIDIHTSASVGGGGGGGGGPTGPTESFKWEIVNKNGAIRVTSSITPDQLKKLVEDQTKSGNNEIPIDLKTSADGYDFQMNAGQINEITNKQEDAILVFNTTVGTARIPFDVLQEALKANGGKDWMNLRISVDKLPLADQQNLQKMIASNGGESVGQALSYELSLLNDSNSLITTIDSFSEFVGHVILLPKDFKLNPGEKLNGAVWDPASRTLISVPMTVTLDKDGKPASATLWKKGNSIYTVYKSQKQFADVKEDYFAKDDIETLAASNVIQGFEDGSFRADASVTRAEFATLLVRGLGMKIVSSIDKGFSDVSDADWFSQAVYTAVGAGLISGYEDETFRPAQSITHQEAITMISNALKFINAATKLNDSERARYAQRMSELSLQVDEWASDAVAMALKRNILNASNGFSFEKDAKTTRGQTALLINKLLQNAAWPK
;
A
#
# COMPACT_ATOMS: atom_id res chain seq x y z
N MET A 1 48.77 39.57 -37.23
CA MET A 1 48.87 40.75 -36.36
C MET A 1 47.60 40.79 -35.50
N SER A 2 47.56 41.07 -34.20
CA SER A 2 48.53 41.09 -33.07
C SER A 2 47.80 41.73 -31.85
N HIS A 3 47.95 41.38 -30.57
CA HIS A 3 48.81 40.40 -29.88
C HIS A 3 48.26 40.18 -28.43
N ARG A 4 48.35 38.94 -27.87
CA ARG A 4 48.36 38.54 -26.42
C ARG A 4 47.25 39.10 -25.46
N LEU A 5 46.42 38.32 -24.75
CA LEU A 5 46.61 37.17 -23.82
C LEU A 5 47.07 37.54 -22.39
N VAL A 6 46.21 37.33 -21.36
CA VAL A 6 46.44 36.54 -20.11
C VAL A 6 45.26 36.66 -19.09
N LEU A 7 44.75 35.50 -18.63
CA LEU A 7 44.01 35.12 -17.39
C LEU A 7 43.23 36.13 -16.51
N PHE A 8 41.95 35.81 -16.22
CA PHE A 8 41.52 35.12 -14.97
C PHE A 8 40.04 34.64 -15.05
N ILE A 9 39.67 33.55 -14.34
CA ILE A 9 38.29 32.98 -14.33
C ILE A 9 37.88 32.55 -12.90
N SER A 10 36.62 32.89 -12.54
CA SER A 10 35.72 32.47 -11.42
C SER A 10 36.21 32.26 -9.96
N LYS A 11 35.29 32.47 -9.00
CA LYS A 11 35.44 32.26 -7.54
C LYS A 11 34.11 31.88 -6.86
N VAL A 12 34.09 30.79 -6.06
CA VAL A 12 33.25 30.50 -4.86
C VAL A 12 34.06 29.44 -4.08
N SER A 13 34.52 29.51 -2.82
CA SER A 13 34.04 30.00 -1.50
C SER A 13 33.30 28.94 -0.66
N LEU A 14 33.90 28.47 0.45
CA LEU A 14 33.29 27.49 1.40
C LEU A 14 33.89 27.60 2.83
N PHE A 15 33.05 27.63 3.89
CA PHE A 15 33.42 27.82 5.33
C PHE A 15 32.14 27.84 6.23
N VAL A 16 32.04 27.55 7.55
CA VAL A 16 32.84 26.88 8.63
C VAL A 16 31.85 26.33 9.72
N ILE A 17 32.32 25.88 10.91
CA ILE A 17 31.59 25.65 12.21
C ILE A 17 30.81 24.30 12.29
N MET A 18 30.85 23.39 13.30
CA MET A 18 31.32 23.23 14.71
C MET A 18 30.21 23.30 15.81
N GLY A 19 29.94 22.19 16.56
CA GLY A 19 29.41 22.28 17.95
C GLY A 19 28.27 21.36 18.47
N LEU A 20 28.58 20.11 18.83
CA LEU A 20 28.15 19.32 20.03
C LEU A 20 26.66 19.01 20.42
N MET A 21 26.41 17.70 20.63
CA MET A 21 25.36 17.00 21.45
C MET A 21 23.88 17.09 20.96
N ILE A 22 22.98 16.10 21.14
CA ILE A 22 22.92 14.88 22.00
C ILE A 22 22.54 13.61 21.17
N PHE A 23 22.88 12.41 21.68
CA PHE A 23 22.51 11.05 21.20
C PHE A 23 21.01 10.81 20.87
N PRO A 24 20.65 9.92 19.91
CA PRO A 24 20.77 8.45 20.09
C PRO A 24 21.15 7.57 18.87
N ILE A 25 21.59 6.34 19.18
CA ILE A 25 21.58 5.08 18.39
C ILE A 25 21.77 5.19 16.86
N ILE A 26 22.99 4.95 16.37
CA ILE A 26 23.32 4.64 14.96
C ILE A 26 24.39 3.54 14.92
N SER A 27 24.32 2.64 13.92
CA SER A 27 25.29 1.57 13.65
C SER A 27 26.51 2.05 12.84
N ASN A 28 27.71 1.60 13.23
CA ASN A 28 28.94 1.53 12.42
C ASN A 28 29.24 2.74 11.51
N ALA A 29 29.84 3.80 12.07
CA ALA A 29 30.54 4.82 11.28
C ALA A 29 31.89 4.29 10.73
N LEU A 30 32.38 4.85 9.61
CA LEU A 30 33.70 4.52 9.06
C LEU A 30 34.80 5.40 9.69
N ASN A 31 35.90 4.78 10.14
CA ASN A 31 37.03 5.46 10.79
C ASN A 31 37.99 6.21 9.83
N VAL A 32 37.73 6.18 8.51
CA VAL A 32 38.62 6.76 7.49
C VAL A 32 37.81 7.52 6.43
N TYR A 33 38.34 8.65 5.98
CA TYR A 33 37.68 9.55 5.04
C TYR A 33 38.59 9.89 3.85
N VAL A 34 38.05 9.74 2.64
CA VAL A 34 38.71 10.10 1.38
C VAL A 34 37.80 11.11 0.64
N PRO A 35 38.17 12.40 0.53
CA PRO A 35 37.42 13.34 -0.30
C PRO A 35 37.54 12.98 -1.79
N SER A 36 36.51 13.31 -2.56
CA SER A 36 36.31 12.88 -3.96
C SER A 36 37.29 13.45 -5.00
N SER A 37 38.36 14.15 -4.60
CA SER A 37 39.36 14.75 -5.48
C SER A 37 40.56 13.84 -5.73
N ILE A 38 40.32 12.70 -6.40
CA ILE A 38 41.39 11.84 -6.95
C ILE A 38 41.67 12.29 -8.39
N THR A 39 42.91 12.71 -8.68
CA THR A 39 43.30 13.26 -9.99
C THR A 39 44.19 12.29 -10.74
N TYR A 40 43.80 11.92 -11.96
CA TYR A 40 44.61 11.12 -12.88
C TYR A 40 45.26 11.99 -13.96
N ASN A 41 46.57 11.83 -14.17
CA ASN A 41 47.33 12.50 -15.22
C ASN A 41 47.64 11.50 -16.36
N PRO A 42 46.87 11.50 -17.47
CA PRO A 42 47.04 10.53 -18.56
C PRO A 42 48.37 10.68 -19.33
N ALA A 43 49.07 11.82 -19.22
CA ALA A 43 50.36 12.01 -19.87
C ALA A 43 51.55 11.39 -19.10
N THR A 44 51.33 10.99 -17.84
CA THR A 44 52.35 10.35 -16.99
C THR A 44 51.89 9.05 -16.34
N GLY A 45 50.61 8.67 -16.48
CA GLY A 45 50.02 7.49 -15.85
C GLY A 45 49.80 7.61 -14.34
N ARG A 46 50.04 8.80 -13.75
CA ARG A 46 50.02 9.01 -12.29
C ARG A 46 48.62 9.30 -11.76
N VAL A 47 48.32 8.74 -10.59
CA VAL A 47 47.14 9.05 -9.77
C VAL A 47 47.60 9.76 -8.50
N THR A 48 46.93 10.86 -8.11
CA THR A 48 47.20 11.60 -6.87
C THR A 48 45.90 11.90 -6.10
N GLY A 49 45.99 11.97 -4.77
CA GLY A 49 44.86 12.27 -3.88
C GLY A 49 45.33 12.55 -2.45
N THR A 50 44.38 12.68 -1.52
CA THR A 50 44.64 12.90 -0.08
C THR A 50 43.69 12.03 0.73
N VAL A 51 44.17 11.46 1.84
CA VAL A 51 43.41 10.60 2.75
C VAL A 51 43.50 11.19 4.16
N TYR A 52 42.41 11.09 4.93
CA TYR A 52 42.33 11.50 6.34
C TYR A 52 41.90 10.30 7.20
N SER A 53 42.58 10.09 8.32
CA SER A 53 42.22 9.07 9.31
C SER A 53 42.51 9.56 10.73
N TYR A 54 41.78 8.99 11.69
CA TYR A 54 41.99 9.15 13.13
C TYR A 54 42.79 7.98 13.74
N GLU A 55 43.12 6.95 12.93
CA GLU A 55 43.87 5.77 13.35
C GLU A 55 45.39 6.06 13.41
N SER A 56 46.08 5.45 14.38
CA SER A 56 47.51 5.69 14.63
C SER A 56 48.44 5.19 13.52
N GLN A 57 48.05 4.12 12.81
CA GLN A 57 48.67 3.66 11.57
C GLN A 57 47.61 3.15 10.59
N ILE A 58 47.80 3.43 9.30
CA ILE A 58 46.96 2.91 8.22
C ILE A 58 47.81 2.32 7.07
N ARG A 59 47.33 1.20 6.52
CA ARG A 59 47.72 0.68 5.20
C ARG A 59 46.70 1.15 4.17
N VAL A 60 47.16 1.63 3.01
CA VAL A 60 46.29 2.10 1.91
C VAL A 60 46.43 1.16 0.70
N ASP A 61 45.34 0.44 0.41
CA ASP A 61 45.23 -0.54 -0.67
C ASP A 61 44.36 0.00 -1.81
N PHE A 62 44.83 -0.15 -3.04
CA PHE A 62 44.11 0.24 -4.26
C PHE A 62 43.54 -1.01 -4.91
N ARG A 63 42.20 -1.08 -5.04
CA ARG A 63 41.49 -2.23 -5.62
C ARG A 63 40.72 -1.86 -6.88
N ASN A 64 40.59 -2.84 -7.77
CA ASN A 64 39.69 -2.73 -8.91
C ASN A 64 38.22 -2.87 -8.48
N ARG A 65 37.29 -2.58 -9.40
CA ARG A 65 35.83 -2.76 -9.26
C ARG A 65 35.34 -4.19 -8.95
N PHE A 66 36.23 -5.15 -8.76
CA PHE A 66 35.96 -6.55 -8.41
C PHE A 66 36.72 -6.99 -7.14
N GLY A 67 37.24 -6.03 -6.34
CA GLY A 67 37.95 -6.31 -5.08
C GLY A 67 39.40 -6.79 -5.23
N GLY A 68 39.89 -7.02 -6.45
CA GLY A 68 41.27 -7.42 -6.71
C GLY A 68 42.26 -6.31 -6.39
N LEU A 69 43.28 -6.61 -5.58
CA LEU A 69 44.35 -5.67 -5.22
C LEU A 69 45.20 -5.34 -6.45
N LEU A 70 45.24 -4.05 -6.81
CA LEU A 70 46.07 -3.52 -7.89
C LEU A 70 47.43 -3.05 -7.38
N ASN A 71 47.46 -2.40 -6.22
CA ASN A 71 48.70 -1.97 -5.56
C ASN A 71 48.47 -1.65 -4.07
N THR A 72 49.51 -1.75 -3.24
CA THR A 72 49.55 -1.20 -1.87
C THR A 72 50.57 -0.07 -1.84
N VAL A 73 50.14 1.13 -1.47
CA VAL A 73 51.01 2.33 -1.58
C VAL A 73 52.01 2.44 -0.41
N GLY A 74 51.64 1.94 0.77
CA GLY A 74 52.50 1.94 1.95
C GLY A 74 51.73 1.81 3.26
N THR A 75 52.48 1.80 4.36
CA THR A 75 51.95 1.97 5.72
C THR A 75 52.42 3.32 6.24
N TYR A 76 51.52 4.11 6.82
CA TYR A 76 51.78 5.50 7.22
C TYR A 76 51.58 5.72 8.72
N SER A 77 52.33 6.68 9.27
CA SER A 77 52.29 7.11 10.68
C SER A 77 52.44 8.64 10.73
N PRO A 78 51.95 9.33 11.78
CA PRO A 78 51.97 10.80 11.82
C PRO A 78 53.32 11.36 12.28
N ASP A 79 53.91 12.27 11.50
CA ASP A 79 55.15 12.97 11.82
C ASP A 79 54.98 13.99 12.95
N SER A 80 55.19 13.54 14.19
CA SER A 80 55.41 14.34 15.42
C SER A 80 54.27 15.25 15.93
N VAL A 81 53.98 15.16 17.22
CA VAL A 81 52.88 15.86 17.89
C VAL A 81 53.17 17.36 18.08
N VAL A 82 52.18 18.22 17.75
CA VAL A 82 52.17 19.64 18.16
C VAL A 82 50.79 20.03 18.71
N ASN A 83 50.73 20.24 20.02
CA ASN A 83 49.72 20.99 20.78
C ASN A 83 48.21 20.71 20.51
N GLY A 84 47.69 19.68 21.18
CA GLY A 84 46.44 19.83 21.94
C GLY A 84 45.09 19.55 21.26
N TYR A 85 45.08 19.17 19.98
CA TYR A 85 43.91 18.61 19.29
C TYR A 85 44.25 17.27 18.62
N GLU A 86 43.24 16.48 18.27
CA GLU A 86 43.37 15.07 17.87
C GLU A 86 44.20 14.84 16.58
N PRO A 87 44.86 13.66 16.45
CA PRO A 87 45.84 13.41 15.41
C PRO A 87 45.21 13.09 14.04
N THR A 88 44.76 14.11 13.31
CA THR A 88 44.40 13.95 11.89
C THR A 88 45.65 13.76 11.03
N MET A 89 45.97 12.51 10.66
CA MET A 89 47.08 12.23 9.75
C MET A 89 46.72 12.72 8.33
N LYS A 90 47.50 13.64 7.76
CA LYS A 90 47.27 14.19 6.42
C LYS A 90 48.32 13.70 5.41
N ILE A 91 48.03 12.59 4.72
CA ILE A 91 48.87 12.07 3.64
C ILE A 91 48.69 12.97 2.41
N ASN A 92 49.56 13.97 2.25
CA ASN A 92 49.40 15.04 1.26
C ASN A 92 49.58 14.60 -0.20
N GLN A 93 50.29 13.50 -0.46
CA GLN A 93 50.51 12.95 -1.80
C GLN A 93 50.98 11.50 -1.73
N PHE A 94 50.52 10.70 -2.69
CA PHE A 94 51.12 9.41 -3.05
C PHE A 94 51.42 9.41 -4.55
N ASN A 95 52.43 8.65 -4.97
CA ASN A 95 52.75 8.41 -6.38
C ASN A 95 52.64 6.92 -6.66
N ILE A 96 51.83 6.55 -7.65
CA ILE A 96 51.86 5.23 -8.27
C ILE A 96 52.49 5.40 -9.64
N ASP A 97 53.70 4.89 -9.81
CA ASP A 97 54.37 4.78 -11.12
C ASP A 97 54.17 3.37 -11.68
N ALA A 98 53.84 3.30 -12.98
CA ALA A 98 53.64 2.09 -13.79
C ALA A 98 52.50 1.12 -13.39
N ILE A 99 51.31 1.32 -13.98
CA ILE A 99 50.39 0.23 -14.35
C ILE A 99 50.10 0.34 -15.86
N THR A 100 51.00 -0.20 -16.68
CA THR A 100 50.90 -0.14 -18.16
C THR A 100 50.35 -1.45 -18.73
N GLY A 101 49.02 -1.56 -18.87
CA GLY A 101 48.39 -2.70 -19.54
C GLY A 101 46.86 -2.66 -19.51
N THR A 102 46.25 -2.31 -20.65
CA THR A 102 44.81 -2.43 -21.01
C THR A 102 43.75 -1.81 -20.08
N ASN A 103 43.02 -0.82 -20.61
CA ASN A 103 41.64 -0.42 -20.23
C ASN A 103 41.29 -0.34 -18.72
N TYR A 104 41.92 0.58 -18.00
CA TYR A 104 41.46 1.00 -16.66
C TYR A 104 40.67 2.31 -16.71
N ASN A 105 39.53 2.36 -16.01
CA ASN A 105 38.79 3.59 -15.74
C ASN A 105 39.16 4.11 -14.34
N PRO A 106 39.78 5.29 -14.19
CA PRO A 106 40.17 5.82 -12.88
C PRO A 106 38.97 6.20 -11.98
N GLN A 107 37.75 6.30 -12.52
CA GLN A 107 36.52 6.49 -11.75
C GLN A 107 36.08 5.23 -10.98
N THR A 108 36.66 4.05 -11.27
CA THR A 108 36.26 2.76 -10.67
C THR A 108 37.37 2.12 -9.83
N ILE A 109 38.11 2.96 -9.09
CA ILE A 109 39.16 2.56 -8.14
C ILE A 109 38.57 2.65 -6.73
N ASN A 110 38.52 1.54 -6.02
CA ASN A 110 38.21 1.53 -4.59
C ASN A 110 39.50 1.70 -3.80
N ILE A 111 39.53 2.68 -2.89
CA ILE A 111 40.60 2.82 -1.89
C ILE A 111 40.10 2.18 -0.61
N GLU A 112 40.71 1.06 -0.24
CA GLU A 112 40.52 0.45 1.07
C GLU A 112 41.62 0.90 2.02
N THR A 113 41.25 1.02 3.30
CA THR A 113 42.19 1.32 4.38
C THR A 113 41.97 0.37 5.53
N LYS A 114 43.07 -0.15 6.07
CA LYS A 114 43.05 -1.05 7.23
C LYS A 114 43.84 -0.43 8.37
N THR A 115 43.24 -0.41 9.56
CA THR A 115 43.89 -0.05 10.82
C THR A 115 45.06 -1.00 11.06
N TYR A 116 46.29 -0.48 11.08
CA TYR A 116 47.49 -1.30 11.09
C TYR A 116 47.98 -1.51 12.53
N ASN A 117 47.47 -2.56 13.18
CA ASN A 117 47.99 -3.00 14.47
C ASN A 117 49.23 -3.88 14.26
N ASP A 118 50.36 -3.55 14.89
CA ASP A 118 51.65 -4.23 14.70
C ASP A 118 51.68 -5.74 15.07
N PHE A 119 50.56 -6.30 15.58
CA PHE A 119 50.37 -7.73 15.78
C PHE A 119 50.27 -8.53 14.47
N ASP A 120 49.74 -7.96 13.38
CA ASP A 120 49.45 -8.71 12.14
C ASP A 120 50.71 -9.09 11.34
N LYS A 121 51.83 -8.38 11.56
CA LYS A 121 53.13 -8.63 10.90
C LYS A 121 53.71 -10.04 11.13
N ILE A 122 53.20 -10.78 12.11
CA ILE A 122 53.62 -12.16 12.40
C ILE A 122 53.13 -13.14 11.31
N SER A 123 52.11 -12.77 10.51
CA SER A 123 51.50 -13.68 9.52
C SER A 123 52.10 -13.58 8.10
N GLU A 124 52.40 -12.39 7.57
CA GLU A 124 52.75 -12.22 6.15
C GLU A 124 54.23 -12.54 5.80
N ALA A 125 55.15 -12.58 6.78
CA ALA A 125 56.59 -12.82 6.53
C ALA A 125 56.99 -14.31 6.56
N SER A 126 56.15 -15.19 7.12
CA SER A 126 56.48 -16.61 7.33
C SER A 126 55.66 -17.53 6.41
N GLY A 127 56.33 -18.08 5.39
CA GLY A 127 55.80 -19.17 4.57
C GLY A 127 55.66 -20.49 5.35
N ILE A 128 54.68 -20.54 6.27
CA ILE A 128 54.32 -21.71 7.07
C ILE A 128 52.86 -22.05 6.74
N TYR A 129 52.67 -23.03 5.85
CA TYR A 129 51.36 -23.63 5.62
C TYR A 129 50.89 -24.34 6.89
N SER A 130 49.95 -23.74 7.60
CA SER A 130 49.25 -24.40 8.70
C SER A 130 48.25 -25.41 8.13
N TYR A 131 48.69 -26.65 8.01
CA TYR A 131 47.77 -27.78 7.82
C TYR A 131 46.90 -27.90 9.08
N PHE A 132 45.66 -27.41 8.99
CA PHE A 132 44.62 -27.59 10.01
C PHE A 132 44.15 -29.04 10.02
N GLY A 133 44.98 -29.92 10.61
CA GLY A 133 44.59 -31.30 10.89
C GLY A 133 43.41 -31.34 11.85
N GLU A 134 42.47 -32.24 11.58
CA GLU A 134 41.27 -32.45 12.41
C GLU A 134 41.64 -32.82 13.85
N SER A 135 41.47 -31.90 14.81
CA SER A 135 40.92 -32.18 16.16
C SER A 135 41.04 -31.03 17.14
N GLY A 136 39.88 -30.46 17.50
CA GLY A 136 39.64 -29.89 18.82
C GLY A 136 40.29 -28.54 19.14
N ILE A 137 39.90 -28.00 20.31
CA ILE A 137 40.29 -26.66 20.77
C ILE A 137 41.04 -26.79 22.11
N LEU A 138 42.19 -26.14 22.21
CA LEU A 138 42.96 -26.00 23.45
C LEU A 138 42.31 -24.95 24.37
N LYS A 139 42.20 -25.24 25.68
CA LYS A 139 41.94 -24.24 26.73
C LYS A 139 42.95 -24.37 27.86
N ASN A 140 43.27 -23.24 28.49
CA ASN A 140 44.07 -23.12 29.71
C ASN A 140 45.46 -23.79 29.65
N PHE A 141 46.31 -23.37 28.71
CA PHE A 141 47.71 -23.82 28.64
C PHE A 141 48.69 -22.73 29.07
N VAL A 142 49.34 -22.92 30.22
CA VAL A 142 50.49 -22.13 30.70
C VAL A 142 51.43 -23.07 31.46
N ILE A 143 52.69 -23.17 31.05
CA ILE A 143 53.73 -23.90 31.82
C ILE A 143 54.78 -22.89 32.30
N GLY A 144 54.66 -22.44 33.54
CA GLY A 144 55.65 -21.58 34.18
C GLY A 144 56.90 -22.37 34.62
N LEU A 145 58.08 -21.93 34.19
CA LEU A 145 59.36 -22.39 34.74
C LEU A 145 59.76 -21.50 35.94
N PRO A 146 60.58 -22.00 36.89
CA PRO A 146 61.17 -21.16 37.93
C PRO A 146 62.09 -20.08 37.33
N GLU A 147 62.08 -18.89 37.92
CA GLU A 147 62.93 -17.76 37.51
C GLU A 147 64.43 -18.13 37.47
N THR A 148 64.85 -19.09 38.31
CA THR A 148 66.23 -19.59 38.41
C THR A 148 66.77 -20.31 37.17
N MET A 149 65.97 -20.48 36.10
CA MET A 149 66.44 -20.99 34.81
C MET A 149 66.70 -19.90 33.75
N TYR A 150 66.53 -18.61 34.07
CA TYR A 150 66.74 -17.50 33.14
C TYR A 150 68.00 -16.67 33.50
N THR A 151 69.09 -16.86 32.76
CA THR A 151 70.32 -16.05 32.90
C THR A 151 70.47 -15.07 31.74
N GLY A 152 69.77 -13.94 31.80
CA GLY A 152 69.88 -12.87 30.79
C GLY A 152 69.01 -11.66 31.15
N VAL A 153 69.54 -10.44 30.94
CA VAL A 153 69.00 -9.19 31.54
C VAL A 153 67.59 -8.81 31.02
N ASN A 154 67.17 -9.34 29.88
CA ASN A 154 65.88 -9.02 29.24
C ASN A 154 64.92 -10.24 29.08
N ASN A 155 65.15 -11.36 29.78
CA ASN A 155 64.30 -12.54 29.67
C ASN A 155 63.02 -12.41 30.52
N VAL A 156 61.93 -11.93 29.91
CA VAL A 156 60.57 -12.03 30.45
C VAL A 156 59.86 -13.21 29.77
N PRO A 157 59.32 -14.20 30.52
CA PRO A 157 58.56 -15.28 29.90
C PRO A 157 57.20 -14.76 29.40
N PHE A 158 56.87 -15.02 28.13
CA PHE A 158 55.51 -14.82 27.61
C PHE A 158 55.02 -16.10 26.93
N THR A 159 53.70 -16.33 26.99
CA THR A 159 53.03 -17.44 26.29
C THR A 159 52.15 -16.82 25.20
N GLN A 160 52.47 -17.07 23.93
CA GLN A 160 51.65 -16.57 22.83
C GLN A 160 50.46 -17.50 22.62
N TYR A 161 49.27 -17.06 23.01
CA TYR A 161 48.03 -17.77 22.71
C TYR A 161 47.64 -17.52 21.25
N ILE A 162 47.69 -18.58 20.44
CA ILE A 162 47.11 -18.62 19.09
C ILE A 162 45.86 -19.50 19.20
N GLY A 163 44.71 -18.97 18.77
CA GLY A 163 43.45 -19.73 18.82
C GLY A 163 43.43 -20.86 17.79
N GLY A 164 43.24 -22.10 18.24
CA GLY A 164 43.10 -23.26 17.35
C GLY A 164 43.65 -24.56 17.94
N SER A 165 44.06 -25.46 17.06
CA SER A 165 44.63 -26.79 17.35
C SER A 165 46.15 -26.79 17.57
N THR A 166 46.79 -25.62 17.64
CA THR A 166 48.25 -25.46 17.74
C THR A 166 48.65 -24.39 18.76
N ALA A 167 49.68 -24.67 19.56
CA ALA A 167 50.32 -23.70 20.48
C ALA A 167 51.85 -23.86 20.48
N TYR A 168 52.58 -22.81 20.85
CA TYR A 168 54.05 -22.79 20.88
C TYR A 168 54.62 -22.55 22.27
N TYR A 169 55.78 -23.15 22.56
CA TYR A 169 56.50 -22.98 23.82
C TYR A 169 57.99 -22.67 23.57
N GLY A 170 58.36 -21.39 23.52
CA GLY A 170 59.72 -20.94 23.27
C GLY A 170 59.83 -19.43 23.03
N ASN A 171 61.06 -18.95 22.83
CA ASN A 171 61.35 -17.54 22.52
C ASN A 171 61.50 -17.36 20.98
N PRO A 172 60.65 -16.55 20.30
CA PRO A 172 60.51 -16.61 18.83
C PRO A 172 61.63 -15.93 18.01
N PHE A 173 62.64 -15.31 18.62
CA PHE A 173 63.66 -14.49 17.93
C PHE A 173 64.66 -15.22 16.98
N GLN A 174 64.35 -16.41 16.47
CA GLN A 174 65.24 -17.15 15.55
C GLN A 174 64.67 -17.39 14.14
N LYS A 175 64.04 -16.38 13.50
CA LYS A 175 63.87 -16.43 12.04
C LYS A 175 63.79 -15.11 11.26
N GLU A 176 64.63 -14.11 11.55
CA GLU A 176 64.90 -13.08 10.53
C GLU A 176 66.24 -12.32 10.72
N GLY A 177 67.11 -12.38 9.70
CA GLY A 177 68.08 -11.36 9.28
C GLY A 177 69.24 -10.93 10.21
N TYR A 178 69.07 -10.86 11.53
CA TYR A 178 69.92 -10.03 12.40
C TYR A 178 70.80 -10.83 13.36
N THR A 179 72.11 -10.75 13.13
CA THR A 179 73.14 -11.35 13.99
C THR A 179 73.39 -10.54 15.26
N TYR A 180 72.50 -10.63 16.25
CA TYR A 180 72.78 -10.16 17.61
C TYR A 180 73.13 -11.34 18.55
N MET A 181 74.34 -11.28 19.11
CA MET A 181 74.83 -12.29 20.06
C MET A 181 74.16 -12.09 21.42
N GLY A 182 73.36 -13.05 21.90
CA GLY A 182 72.74 -12.92 23.23
C GLY A 182 71.54 -13.81 23.56
N GLY A 183 71.46 -15.04 23.07
CA GLY A 183 70.39 -15.98 23.42
C GLY A 183 70.86 -17.42 23.41
N PHE A 184 70.70 -18.14 24.52
CA PHE A 184 71.09 -19.54 24.64
C PHE A 184 70.07 -20.48 24.00
N ASP A 185 70.59 -21.54 23.38
CA ASP A 185 69.87 -22.63 22.73
C ASP A 185 68.97 -23.39 23.73
N ILE A 186 67.67 -23.57 23.46
CA ILE A 186 66.71 -24.21 24.41
C ILE A 186 66.87 -25.76 24.48
N LYS A 187 68.02 -26.29 24.05
CA LYS A 187 68.31 -27.72 23.97
C LYS A 187 68.47 -28.53 25.28
N PRO A 188 68.52 -28.00 26.52
CA PRO A 188 68.50 -28.85 27.71
C PRO A 188 67.08 -29.28 28.15
N CYS A 189 66.03 -28.90 27.42
CA CYS A 189 64.64 -29.24 27.72
C CYS A 189 64.11 -30.37 26.81
N GLN A 190 63.89 -31.57 27.36
CA GLN A 190 63.06 -32.58 26.70
C GLN A 190 61.59 -32.33 27.04
N ILE A 191 60.73 -32.17 26.04
CA ILE A 191 59.28 -32.02 26.26
C ILE A 191 58.56 -33.21 25.61
N THR A 192 57.69 -33.88 26.37
CA THR A 192 56.97 -35.08 25.94
C THR A 192 55.47 -34.96 26.20
N SER A 193 54.67 -35.75 25.47
CA SER A 193 53.23 -35.91 25.67
C SER A 193 52.95 -37.31 26.18
N SER A 194 52.17 -37.45 27.26
CA SER A 194 51.79 -38.76 27.80
C SER A 194 50.89 -39.57 26.86
N ASN A 195 50.20 -38.90 25.94
CA ASN A 195 49.47 -39.51 24.84
C ASN A 195 49.62 -38.66 23.55
N PRO A 196 50.62 -38.97 22.70
CA PRO A 196 50.85 -38.28 21.43
C PRO A 196 49.69 -38.36 20.42
N ALA A 197 48.75 -39.30 20.58
CA ALA A 197 47.57 -39.41 19.73
C ALA A 197 46.44 -38.44 20.11
N ILE A 198 46.49 -37.83 21.31
CA ILE A 198 45.57 -36.75 21.73
C ILE A 198 46.19 -35.39 21.40
N ALA A 199 47.47 -35.19 21.72
CA ALA A 199 48.27 -34.09 21.20
C ALA A 199 49.75 -34.48 21.11
N SER A 200 50.38 -34.23 19.96
CA SER A 200 51.82 -34.42 19.73
C SER A 200 52.58 -33.12 19.94
N ILE A 201 53.87 -33.21 20.29
CA ILE A 201 54.79 -32.07 20.39
C ILE A 201 55.99 -32.28 19.46
N SER A 202 56.48 -31.20 18.84
CA SER A 202 57.69 -31.21 18.01
C SER A 202 58.95 -30.88 18.81
N ASP A 203 60.12 -31.17 18.23
CA ASP A 203 61.44 -30.84 18.80
C ASP A 203 61.66 -29.34 19.08
N TYR A 204 60.79 -28.48 18.54
CA TYR A 204 60.80 -27.02 18.72
C TYR A 204 59.71 -26.52 19.68
N GLY A 205 59.07 -27.40 20.45
CA GLY A 205 58.07 -27.02 21.46
C GLY A 205 56.69 -26.62 20.89
N GLN A 206 56.41 -26.95 19.63
CA GLN A 206 55.08 -26.77 19.03
C GLN A 206 54.17 -27.95 19.38
N ILE A 207 53.04 -27.67 20.01
CA ILE A 207 51.99 -28.66 20.33
C ILE A 207 50.95 -28.65 19.20
N THR A 208 50.53 -29.83 18.75
CA THR A 208 49.45 -30.03 17.76
C THR A 208 48.45 -31.06 18.30
N THR A 209 47.18 -30.69 18.41
CA THR A 209 46.11 -31.60 18.83
C THR A 209 45.70 -32.57 17.72
N ARG A 210 45.25 -33.78 18.09
CA ARG A 210 45.02 -34.91 17.18
C ARG A 210 43.78 -35.77 17.49
N ALA A 211 43.27 -35.71 18.72
CA ALA A 211 41.99 -36.30 19.10
C ALA A 211 41.42 -35.59 20.33
N PRO A 212 40.10 -35.52 20.52
CA PRO A 212 39.49 -35.15 21.80
C PRO A 212 39.95 -36.10 22.92
N GLY A 213 40.20 -35.57 24.12
CA GLY A 213 40.67 -36.35 25.26
C GLY A 213 41.43 -35.53 26.30
N SER A 214 42.32 -36.20 27.04
CA SER A 214 43.26 -35.53 27.94
C SER A 214 44.65 -36.17 27.87
N THR A 215 45.68 -35.34 27.81
CA THR A 215 47.09 -35.73 27.78
C THR A 215 47.92 -34.79 28.64
N ILE A 216 48.99 -35.29 29.23
CA ILE A 216 49.88 -34.51 30.09
C ILE A 216 51.10 -34.13 29.26
N ILE A 217 51.35 -32.84 29.07
CA ILE A 217 52.61 -32.35 28.50
C ILE A 217 53.59 -32.15 29.64
N THR A 218 54.77 -32.78 29.53
CA THR A 218 55.82 -32.72 30.56
C THR A 218 57.11 -32.19 29.96
N ALA A 219 57.59 -31.06 30.48
CA ALA A 219 58.89 -30.48 30.18
C ALA A 219 59.90 -30.86 31.26
N VAL A 220 61.02 -31.45 30.87
CA VAL A 220 62.15 -31.81 31.74
C VAL A 220 63.38 -31.02 31.28
N CYS A 221 63.70 -29.97 32.02
CA CYS A 221 64.82 -29.07 31.73
C CYS A 221 65.90 -29.23 32.83
N ASN A 222 67.13 -29.61 32.48
CA ASN A 222 68.24 -29.80 33.44
C ASN A 222 67.86 -30.65 34.68
N GLY A 223 67.01 -31.69 34.50
CA GLY A 223 66.52 -32.55 35.58
C GLY A 223 65.32 -32.01 36.37
N ILE A 224 64.90 -30.75 36.16
CA ILE A 224 63.68 -30.19 36.74
C ILE A 224 62.50 -30.54 35.82
N SER A 225 61.52 -31.27 36.36
CA SER A 225 60.28 -31.62 35.64
C SER A 225 59.13 -30.67 35.98
N ARG A 226 58.35 -30.31 34.96
CA ARG A 226 57.03 -29.65 35.08
C ARG A 226 56.04 -30.30 34.12
N SER A 227 54.88 -30.67 34.64
CA SER A 227 53.80 -31.32 33.89
C SER A 227 52.55 -30.44 33.94
N GLN A 228 51.81 -30.38 32.83
CA GLN A 228 50.52 -29.71 32.73
C GLN A 228 49.53 -30.60 31.99
N ASP A 229 48.36 -30.80 32.61
CA ASP A 229 47.23 -31.49 31.98
C ASP A 229 46.66 -30.61 30.87
N ILE A 230 46.60 -31.14 29.65
CA ILE A 230 45.89 -30.57 28.51
C ILE A 230 44.62 -31.37 28.27
N LYS A 231 43.48 -30.68 28.29
CA LYS A 231 42.19 -31.23 27.88
C LYS A 231 41.85 -30.74 26.47
N VAL A 232 41.94 -31.62 25.49
CA VAL A 232 41.51 -31.35 24.11
C VAL A 232 40.01 -31.63 24.06
N MET A 233 39.20 -30.60 23.83
CA MET A 233 37.75 -30.76 23.70
C MET A 233 37.35 -30.96 22.24
N GLU A 234 36.28 -31.71 22.00
CA GLU A 234 35.73 -31.83 20.65
C GLU A 234 35.21 -30.47 20.17
N GLY A 235 35.52 -30.13 18.90
CA GLY A 235 35.07 -28.90 18.27
C GLY A 235 33.58 -28.95 17.92
N SER A 236 32.78 -28.19 18.66
CA SER A 236 31.40 -27.86 18.30
C SER A 236 31.39 -26.63 17.40
N TYR A 237 30.83 -26.75 16.19
CA TYR A 237 30.70 -25.66 15.24
C TYR A 237 29.30 -25.04 15.33
N LYS A 238 29.21 -23.72 15.13
CA LYS A 238 27.98 -22.91 15.23
C LYS A 238 27.19 -22.84 13.92
N GLY A 239 27.85 -23.07 12.78
CA GLY A 239 27.25 -23.01 11.46
C GLY A 239 28.26 -23.28 10.35
N LEU A 240 27.75 -23.46 9.14
CA LEU A 240 28.51 -23.69 7.90
C LEU A 240 28.12 -22.59 6.90
N THR A 241 29.08 -22.04 6.15
CA THR A 241 28.81 -21.17 5.00
C THR A 241 29.61 -21.65 3.80
N MET A 242 29.20 -21.20 2.62
CA MET A 242 29.96 -21.36 1.38
C MET A 242 30.10 -19.96 0.76
N PRO A 243 31.15 -19.21 1.10
CA PRO A 243 31.29 -17.82 0.65
C PRO A 243 31.83 -17.77 -0.77
N PHE A 244 30.97 -17.46 -1.75
CA PHE A 244 31.36 -17.37 -3.15
C PHE A 244 31.74 -15.96 -3.60
N PRO A 245 32.68 -15.84 -4.55
CA PRO A 245 32.88 -14.62 -5.32
C PRO A 245 31.84 -14.45 -6.44
N PHE A 246 31.18 -15.52 -6.90
CA PHE A 246 30.22 -15.49 -8.02
C PHE A 246 29.09 -16.51 -7.85
N ASP A 247 27.85 -16.14 -8.18
CA ASP A 247 26.69 -17.05 -8.32
C ASP A 247 26.69 -17.83 -9.66
N VAL A 248 27.64 -17.51 -10.54
CA VAL A 248 27.67 -17.90 -11.95
C VAL A 248 29.05 -18.44 -12.33
N TYR A 249 29.07 -19.64 -12.92
CA TYR A 249 30.26 -20.23 -13.53
C TYR A 249 30.11 -20.34 -15.05
N VAL A 250 31.23 -20.26 -15.78
CA VAL A 250 31.25 -20.49 -17.23
C VAL A 250 31.61 -21.95 -17.51
N LYS A 251 30.82 -22.60 -18.35
CA LYS A 251 31.05 -23.99 -18.79
C LYS A 251 32.40 -24.10 -19.53
N GLY A 252 33.24 -25.05 -19.13
CA GLY A 252 34.56 -25.25 -19.72
C GLY A 252 35.61 -24.19 -19.35
N TYR A 253 35.40 -23.42 -18.27
CA TYR A 253 36.39 -22.49 -17.73
C TYR A 253 37.11 -23.09 -16.51
N ASP A 254 38.41 -23.30 -16.59
CA ASP A 254 39.18 -24.11 -15.61
C ASP A 254 39.42 -23.45 -14.25
N ASN A 255 39.06 -22.17 -14.07
CA ASN A 255 39.46 -21.35 -12.92
C ASN A 255 38.31 -21.09 -11.91
N ASN A 256 37.33 -21.99 -11.90
CA ASN A 256 36.13 -21.96 -11.06
C ASN A 256 36.46 -22.45 -9.62
N TYR A 257 36.93 -21.57 -8.74
CA TYR A 257 37.22 -21.93 -7.34
C TYR A 257 35.97 -22.03 -6.47
N PHE A 258 36.07 -22.84 -5.41
CA PHE A 258 34.97 -23.18 -4.50
C PHE A 258 35.49 -23.36 -3.05
N MET A 259 34.75 -22.86 -2.05
CA MET A 259 35.14 -22.96 -0.63
C MET A 259 33.94 -23.21 0.30
N VAL A 260 34.16 -23.94 1.39
CA VAL A 260 33.22 -24.19 2.48
C VAL A 260 33.88 -23.89 3.82
N ASN A 261 33.26 -23.05 4.65
CA ASN A 261 33.79 -22.64 5.95
C ASN A 261 32.86 -23.06 7.10
N ALA A 262 33.39 -23.80 8.07
CA ALA A 262 32.71 -24.08 9.34
C ALA A 262 33.13 -23.06 10.40
N TYR A 263 32.19 -22.56 11.20
CA TYR A 263 32.43 -21.51 12.19
C TYR A 263 32.46 -22.08 13.59
N ASP A 264 33.45 -21.73 14.39
CA ASP A 264 33.50 -22.13 15.81
C ASP A 264 32.47 -21.36 16.67
N GLN A 265 32.47 -21.59 17.99
CA GLN A 265 31.58 -20.86 18.91
C GLN A 265 31.81 -19.34 18.93
N ASN A 266 33.02 -18.89 18.59
CA ASN A 266 33.44 -17.49 18.59
C ASN A 266 33.19 -16.79 17.24
N GLY A 267 32.84 -17.54 16.19
CA GLY A 267 32.65 -17.02 14.84
C GLY A 267 33.90 -17.02 13.97
N VAL A 268 34.95 -17.76 14.35
CA VAL A 268 36.15 -17.94 13.54
C VAL A 268 35.89 -19.00 12.46
N PRO A 269 36.07 -18.69 11.16
CA PRO A 269 35.91 -19.67 10.09
C PRO A 269 37.09 -20.66 10.05
N GLN A 270 36.80 -21.88 9.60
CA GLN A 270 37.75 -22.95 9.31
C GLN A 270 37.38 -23.55 7.95
N ASP A 271 38.34 -23.64 7.03
CA ASP A 271 38.11 -24.26 5.72
C ASP A 271 37.91 -25.77 5.90
N VAL A 272 36.74 -26.26 5.48
CA VAL A 272 36.35 -27.67 5.51
C VAL A 272 36.02 -28.20 4.11
N THR A 273 36.43 -27.50 3.04
CA THR A 273 36.08 -27.81 1.65
C THR A 273 36.39 -29.26 1.27
N GLN A 274 37.60 -29.74 1.60
CA GLN A 274 38.04 -31.12 1.34
C GLN A 274 37.42 -32.18 2.26
N TYR A 275 36.79 -31.76 3.37
CA TYR A 275 36.19 -32.65 4.39
C TYR A 275 34.66 -32.68 4.35
N ALA A 276 34.03 -31.72 3.67
CA ALA A 276 32.59 -31.68 3.44
C ALA A 276 32.18 -32.72 2.37
N SER A 277 30.98 -33.28 2.55
CA SER A 277 30.31 -34.10 1.52
C SER A 277 29.35 -33.22 0.71
N TYR A 278 29.21 -33.51 -0.59
CA TYR A 278 28.47 -32.66 -1.52
C TYR A 278 27.31 -33.40 -2.19
N SER A 279 26.14 -32.78 -2.19
CA SER A 279 24.98 -33.18 -2.97
C SER A 279 24.49 -32.04 -3.87
N TYR A 280 23.73 -32.37 -4.90
CA TYR A 280 23.35 -31.48 -6.00
C TYR A 280 21.88 -31.70 -6.34
N SER A 281 21.09 -30.65 -6.54
CA SER A 281 19.73 -30.83 -7.08
C SER A 281 19.76 -31.34 -8.53
N LYS A 282 20.79 -30.96 -9.31
CA LYS A 282 21.07 -31.49 -10.65
C LYS A 282 22.56 -31.79 -10.78
N ASN A 283 22.92 -33.07 -10.77
CA ASN A 283 24.31 -33.56 -10.87
C ASN A 283 24.88 -33.56 -12.31
N SER A 284 24.06 -33.23 -13.32
CA SER A 284 24.47 -33.10 -14.72
C SER A 284 25.04 -31.71 -15.07
N ILE A 285 24.79 -30.71 -14.23
CA ILE A 285 25.13 -29.30 -14.45
C ILE A 285 26.57 -29.00 -14.01
N LEU A 286 26.94 -29.47 -12.82
CA LEU A 286 28.21 -29.14 -12.16
C LEU A 286 28.54 -30.17 -11.07
N SER A 287 29.84 -30.44 -10.87
CA SER A 287 30.36 -31.19 -9.72
C SER A 287 31.49 -30.43 -9.01
N ILE A 288 31.72 -30.72 -7.72
CA ILE A 288 32.86 -30.23 -6.96
C ILE A 288 33.99 -31.27 -6.96
N ASP A 289 35.22 -30.79 -7.17
CA ASP A 289 36.46 -31.46 -6.82
C ASP A 289 36.96 -30.87 -5.48
N PRO A 290 36.73 -31.57 -4.34
CA PRO A 290 37.07 -31.04 -3.03
C PRO A 290 38.56 -30.98 -2.76
N ALA A 291 39.36 -31.82 -3.44
CA ALA A 291 40.80 -31.92 -3.23
C ALA A 291 41.56 -30.77 -3.89
N ASN A 292 41.02 -30.23 -4.99
CA ASN A 292 41.60 -29.07 -5.70
C ASN A 292 40.80 -27.76 -5.49
N HIS A 293 39.77 -27.76 -4.63
CA HIS A 293 38.89 -26.61 -4.37
C HIS A 293 38.24 -26.04 -5.65
N LYS A 294 37.79 -26.91 -6.58
CA LYS A 294 37.25 -26.51 -7.89
C LYS A 294 35.80 -26.95 -8.12
N ALA A 295 35.07 -26.14 -8.88
CA ALA A 295 33.73 -26.43 -9.40
C ALA A 295 33.77 -26.70 -10.92
N ILE A 296 33.60 -27.97 -11.30
CA ILE A 296 33.65 -28.46 -12.68
C ILE A 296 32.27 -28.30 -13.32
N ALA A 297 32.12 -27.25 -14.14
CA ALA A 297 30.88 -26.92 -14.83
C ALA A 297 30.72 -27.76 -16.13
N THR A 298 29.80 -28.73 -16.12
CA THR A 298 29.63 -29.74 -17.18
C THR A 298 28.53 -29.41 -18.18
N ALA A 299 27.44 -28.74 -17.76
CA ALA A 299 26.35 -28.33 -18.63
C ALA A 299 25.75 -26.98 -18.21
N GLU A 300 25.20 -26.25 -19.19
CA GLU A 300 24.51 -24.98 -18.94
C GLU A 300 23.16 -25.23 -18.25
N GLY A 301 22.81 -24.39 -17.27
CA GLY A 301 21.62 -24.58 -16.45
C GLY A 301 21.76 -24.03 -15.03
N TYR A 302 20.90 -24.54 -14.14
CA TYR A 302 20.82 -24.14 -12.73
C TYR A 302 20.85 -25.39 -11.83
N THR A 303 21.58 -25.33 -10.73
CA THR A 303 21.65 -26.39 -9.71
C THR A 303 21.83 -25.79 -8.31
N VAL A 304 21.37 -26.50 -7.28
CA VAL A 304 21.63 -26.14 -5.88
C VAL A 304 22.66 -27.12 -5.35
N ILE A 305 23.80 -26.59 -4.90
CA ILE A 305 24.87 -27.37 -4.27
C ILE A 305 24.64 -27.33 -2.77
N THR A 306 24.67 -28.48 -2.10
CA THR A 306 24.60 -28.58 -0.64
C THR A 306 25.85 -29.25 -0.11
N ALA A 307 26.62 -28.51 0.70
CA ALA A 307 27.73 -29.06 1.48
C ALA A 307 27.22 -29.50 2.85
N THR A 308 27.69 -30.67 3.30
CA THR A 308 27.40 -31.22 4.63
C THR A 308 28.70 -31.61 5.33
N TYR A 309 28.97 -31.01 6.49
CA TYR A 309 30.14 -31.27 7.33
C TYR A 309 29.70 -31.50 8.78
N LYS A 310 29.93 -32.72 9.30
CA LYS A 310 29.23 -33.25 10.48
C LYS A 310 27.70 -33.05 10.32
N ASP A 311 27.00 -32.63 11.37
CA ASP A 311 25.56 -32.36 11.37
C ASP A 311 25.18 -30.99 10.75
N LEU A 312 26.15 -30.23 10.25
CA LEU A 312 25.91 -28.91 9.66
C LEU A 312 25.79 -28.99 8.15
N THR A 313 24.77 -28.32 7.60
CA THR A 313 24.56 -28.15 6.17
C THR A 313 24.62 -26.69 5.76
N ALA A 314 25.02 -26.44 4.52
CA ALA A 314 24.87 -25.17 3.84
C ALA A 314 24.49 -25.45 2.38
N SER A 315 23.59 -24.65 1.81
CA SER A 315 23.17 -24.78 0.40
C SER A 315 23.38 -23.46 -0.33
N THR A 316 23.84 -23.52 -1.58
CA THR A 316 23.95 -22.35 -2.47
C THR A 316 23.20 -22.60 -3.78
N PRO A 317 22.46 -21.61 -4.32
CA PRO A 317 22.12 -21.60 -5.73
C PRO A 317 23.40 -21.46 -6.56
N VAL A 318 23.47 -22.10 -7.73
CA VAL A 318 24.55 -21.92 -8.71
C VAL A 318 24.01 -22.00 -10.12
N MET A 319 24.44 -21.05 -10.96
CA MET A 319 24.16 -21.06 -12.39
C MET A 319 25.41 -21.40 -13.20
N VAL A 320 25.22 -22.15 -14.29
CA VAL A 320 26.25 -22.39 -15.30
C VAL A 320 25.78 -21.80 -16.63
N VAL A 321 26.58 -20.90 -17.18
CA VAL A 321 26.34 -20.21 -18.45
C VAL A 321 27.34 -20.63 -19.53
N GLY A 322 27.00 -20.38 -20.78
CA GLY A 322 27.81 -20.73 -21.94
C GLY A 322 28.96 -19.75 -22.20
N ASN A 323 29.69 -20.01 -23.28
CA ASN A 323 30.81 -19.16 -23.73
C ASN A 323 30.40 -17.70 -23.96
N SER A 324 31.34 -16.78 -23.72
CA SER A 324 31.15 -15.33 -23.91
C SER A 324 30.92 -14.93 -25.37
N ASP A 325 29.84 -14.20 -25.65
CA ASP A 325 29.64 -13.50 -26.92
C ASP A 325 29.80 -11.98 -26.70
N PRO A 326 30.91 -11.36 -27.15
CA PRO A 326 31.19 -9.95 -26.91
C PRO A 326 30.25 -8.98 -27.65
N ASN A 327 29.34 -9.49 -28.50
CA ASN A 327 28.36 -8.68 -29.22
C ASN A 327 27.04 -8.54 -28.45
N ILE A 328 26.86 -9.23 -27.32
CA ILE A 328 25.66 -9.10 -26.47
C ILE A 328 25.98 -8.14 -25.32
N ALA A 329 25.12 -7.15 -25.09
CA ALA A 329 25.25 -6.25 -23.94
C ALA A 329 24.55 -6.82 -22.69
N TYR A 330 23.31 -7.26 -22.88
CA TYR A 330 22.43 -7.83 -21.86
C TYR A 330 21.26 -8.56 -22.53
N THR A 331 20.54 -9.32 -21.72
CA THR A 331 19.29 -10.01 -22.06
C THR A 331 18.12 -9.32 -21.34
N ALA A 332 16.89 -9.59 -21.78
CA ALA A 332 15.68 -9.18 -21.08
C ALA A 332 14.51 -10.08 -21.50
N TYR A 333 13.63 -10.44 -20.58
CA TYR A 333 12.31 -10.94 -20.97
C TYR A 333 11.53 -9.81 -21.67
N SER A 334 10.73 -10.13 -22.69
CA SER A 334 9.97 -9.11 -23.41
C SER A 334 8.98 -8.40 -22.48
N THR A 335 8.66 -7.14 -22.78
CA THR A 335 7.67 -6.37 -22.00
C THR A 335 6.29 -7.03 -22.00
N ASN A 336 5.91 -7.70 -23.09
CA ASN A 336 4.71 -8.53 -23.17
C ASN A 336 4.78 -9.74 -22.23
N THR A 337 5.93 -10.41 -22.14
CA THR A 337 6.16 -11.52 -21.22
C THR A 337 6.11 -11.06 -19.77
N GLN A 338 6.82 -9.98 -19.43
CA GLN A 338 6.80 -9.39 -18.09
C GLN A 338 5.37 -8.97 -17.70
N ALA A 339 4.67 -8.20 -18.54
CA ALA A 339 3.30 -7.78 -18.27
C ALA A 339 2.30 -8.95 -18.17
N THR A 340 2.52 -10.05 -18.90
CA THR A 340 1.66 -11.25 -18.87
C THR A 340 1.94 -12.12 -17.65
N LEU A 341 3.17 -12.17 -17.14
CA LEU A 341 3.59 -13.12 -16.10
C LEU A 341 3.82 -12.50 -14.71
N MET A 342 4.00 -11.17 -14.61
CA MET A 342 4.04 -10.45 -13.32
C MET A 342 2.65 -10.05 -12.83
N ASN A 343 1.72 -9.73 -13.75
CA ASN A 343 0.36 -9.27 -13.42
C ASN A 343 -0.71 -10.37 -13.50
N LYS A 344 -0.31 -11.63 -13.63
CA LYS A 344 -1.20 -12.79 -13.56
C LYS A 344 -0.62 -13.81 -12.59
N ASN A 345 -1.50 -14.38 -11.78
CA ASN A 345 -1.18 -15.52 -10.97
C ASN A 345 -1.59 -16.80 -11.72
N PHE A 346 -0.98 -17.96 -11.42
CA PHE A 346 -1.19 -19.18 -12.22
C PHE A 346 -1.60 -20.40 -11.39
N ASP A 347 -2.55 -21.17 -11.95
CA ASP A 347 -2.98 -22.48 -11.46
C ASP A 347 -1.99 -23.58 -11.89
N ALA A 348 -1.96 -24.69 -11.15
CA ALA A 348 -1.28 -25.91 -11.61
C ALA A 348 -1.90 -26.41 -12.94
N GLY A 349 -1.05 -26.85 -13.87
CA GLY A 349 -1.41 -27.18 -15.25
C GLY A 349 -1.29 -25.99 -16.23
N THR A 350 -1.12 -24.75 -15.76
CA THR A 350 -0.96 -23.60 -16.66
C THR A 350 0.35 -23.71 -17.44
N THR A 351 0.29 -23.47 -18.76
CA THR A 351 1.47 -23.47 -19.63
C THR A 351 1.85 -22.04 -20.04
N ILE A 352 3.00 -21.60 -19.53
CA ILE A 352 3.64 -20.31 -19.79
C ILE A 352 4.48 -20.40 -21.07
N ARG A 353 4.52 -19.32 -21.85
CA ARG A 353 5.40 -19.16 -23.03
C ARG A 353 6.22 -17.88 -22.86
N PRO A 354 7.45 -17.96 -22.33
CA PRO A 354 8.29 -16.78 -22.15
C PRO A 354 8.96 -16.38 -23.47
N GLU A 355 9.11 -15.09 -23.70
CA GLU A 355 9.89 -14.51 -24.80
C GLU A 355 11.14 -13.83 -24.21
N LEU A 356 12.33 -14.19 -24.72
CA LEU A 356 13.62 -13.62 -24.33
C LEU A 356 14.23 -12.83 -25.49
N LEU A 357 14.59 -11.58 -25.22
CA LEU A 357 15.28 -10.68 -26.13
C LEU A 357 16.74 -10.51 -25.70
N ALA A 358 17.66 -10.42 -26.66
CA ALA A 358 19.05 -10.04 -26.43
C ALA A 358 19.35 -8.71 -27.13
N TYR A 359 19.92 -7.73 -26.41
CA TYR A 359 20.37 -6.48 -27.01
C TYR A 359 21.76 -6.68 -27.64
N LYS A 360 21.83 -6.63 -28.98
CA LYS A 360 23.07 -6.90 -29.73
C LYS A 360 23.74 -5.60 -30.17
N LEU A 361 24.99 -5.41 -29.76
CA LEU A 361 25.80 -4.20 -29.93
C LEU A 361 26.15 -3.90 -31.39
N ASP A 362 26.29 -4.94 -32.22
CA ASP A 362 26.53 -4.84 -33.67
C ASP A 362 25.34 -4.23 -34.43
N LYS A 363 24.13 -4.43 -33.92
CA LYS A 363 22.86 -3.97 -34.52
C LYS A 363 22.22 -2.79 -33.78
N GLN A 364 22.70 -2.47 -32.57
CA GLN A 364 22.09 -1.53 -31.62
C GLN A 364 20.59 -1.81 -31.34
N ALA A 365 20.18 -3.08 -31.43
CA ALA A 365 18.79 -3.49 -31.41
C ALA A 365 18.58 -4.80 -30.64
N TYR A 366 17.37 -4.97 -30.13
CA TYR A 366 16.91 -6.25 -29.60
C TYR A 366 16.71 -7.27 -30.72
N THR A 367 17.11 -8.51 -30.48
CA THR A 367 16.78 -9.68 -31.29
C THR A 367 16.06 -10.68 -30.40
N ASP A 368 14.96 -11.27 -30.85
CA ASP A 368 14.37 -12.45 -30.20
C ASP A 368 15.35 -13.62 -30.27
N VAL A 369 15.64 -14.21 -29.11
CA VAL A 369 16.56 -15.35 -28.94
C VAL A 369 15.88 -16.51 -28.20
N THR A 370 14.55 -16.47 -28.04
CA THR A 370 13.75 -17.45 -27.29
C THR A 370 14.00 -18.89 -27.73
N SER A 371 14.20 -19.12 -29.03
CA SER A 371 14.47 -20.46 -29.58
C SER A 371 15.93 -20.91 -29.49
N GLU A 372 16.85 -20.02 -29.12
CA GLU A 372 18.26 -20.33 -28.81
C GLU A 372 18.55 -20.35 -27.29
N ALA A 373 17.59 -19.91 -26.46
CA ALA A 373 17.75 -19.76 -25.02
C ALA A 373 17.38 -21.03 -24.25
N ILE A 374 18.17 -21.36 -23.22
CA ILE A 374 17.90 -22.47 -22.31
C ILE A 374 17.04 -21.93 -21.16
N PHE A 375 15.78 -22.36 -21.09
CA PHE A 375 14.93 -22.08 -19.94
C PHE A 375 15.06 -23.19 -18.89
N VAL A 376 15.22 -22.81 -17.63
CA VAL A 376 15.23 -23.72 -16.47
C VAL A 376 14.39 -23.12 -15.35
N LEU A 377 14.01 -23.98 -14.40
CA LEU A 377 13.31 -23.58 -13.19
C LEU A 377 14.27 -23.63 -12.00
N GLU A 378 14.07 -22.72 -11.06
CA GLU A 378 14.78 -22.72 -9.78
C GLU A 378 14.32 -23.88 -8.87
N ASP A 379 13.12 -24.43 -9.12
CA ASP A 379 12.52 -25.56 -8.43
C ASP A 379 11.69 -26.41 -9.42
N ASP A 380 12.28 -27.51 -9.90
CA ASP A 380 11.66 -28.42 -10.89
C ASP A 380 10.42 -29.15 -10.36
N ASN A 381 10.16 -29.14 -9.04
CA ASN A 381 8.92 -29.72 -8.50
C ASN A 381 7.69 -28.88 -8.88
N LYS A 382 7.90 -27.62 -9.27
CA LYS A 382 6.84 -26.64 -9.59
C LYS A 382 6.50 -26.52 -11.07
N GLY A 383 7.29 -27.12 -11.97
CA GLY A 383 6.93 -27.18 -13.38
C GLY A 383 7.88 -28.01 -14.24
N VAL A 384 7.46 -28.23 -15.49
CA VAL A 384 8.25 -28.91 -16.52
C VAL A 384 8.52 -27.94 -17.67
N VAL A 385 9.78 -27.81 -18.06
CA VAL A 385 10.17 -27.10 -19.29
C VAL A 385 10.01 -28.06 -20.47
N ASN A 386 9.15 -27.71 -21.41
CA ASN A 386 8.81 -28.49 -22.59
C ASN A 386 9.84 -28.30 -23.71
N ARG A 387 9.85 -29.23 -24.68
CA ARG A 387 10.73 -29.19 -25.87
C ARG A 387 10.53 -27.99 -26.79
N ASP A 388 9.43 -27.25 -26.63
CA ASP A 388 9.11 -26.03 -27.38
C ASP A 388 9.39 -24.75 -26.56
N HIS A 389 10.17 -24.87 -25.48
CA HIS A 389 10.53 -23.80 -24.53
C HIS A 389 9.33 -23.22 -23.74
N SER A 390 8.13 -23.80 -23.86
CA SER A 390 7.03 -23.52 -22.93
C SER A 390 7.25 -24.19 -21.57
N ILE A 391 6.59 -23.68 -20.54
CA ILE A 391 6.77 -24.12 -19.15
C ILE A 391 5.40 -24.47 -18.58
N THR A 392 5.13 -25.76 -18.35
CA THR A 392 3.88 -26.22 -17.75
C THR A 392 4.06 -26.37 -16.23
N LEU A 393 3.34 -25.56 -15.44
CA LEU A 393 3.40 -25.61 -13.98
C LEU A 393 2.76 -26.90 -13.44
N THR A 394 3.38 -27.53 -12.45
CA THR A 394 2.89 -28.75 -11.78
C THR A 394 2.26 -28.47 -10.42
N THR A 395 2.58 -27.33 -9.79
CA THR A 395 2.02 -26.91 -8.49
C THR A 395 1.73 -25.41 -8.47
N SER A 396 0.68 -25.00 -7.76
CA SER A 396 0.49 -23.59 -7.37
C SER A 396 1.56 -23.18 -6.35
N GLY A 397 2.35 -22.14 -6.65
CA GLY A 397 3.39 -21.64 -5.76
C GLY A 397 4.22 -20.54 -6.42
N PRO A 398 5.01 -19.76 -5.64
CA PRO A 398 5.97 -18.83 -6.22
C PRO A 398 7.06 -19.61 -6.96
N ILE A 399 7.37 -19.18 -8.18
CA ILE A 399 8.33 -19.83 -9.06
C ILE A 399 9.22 -18.80 -9.76
N THR A 400 10.52 -19.07 -9.78
CA THR A 400 11.48 -18.33 -10.59
C THR A 400 11.73 -19.11 -11.87
N ILE A 401 11.37 -18.52 -13.01
CA ILE A 401 11.83 -18.94 -14.32
C ILE A 401 13.19 -18.31 -14.55
N ILE A 402 14.15 -19.08 -15.05
CA ILE A 402 15.49 -18.59 -15.40
C ILE A 402 15.70 -18.86 -16.89
N ALA A 403 16.13 -17.85 -17.63
CA ALA A 403 16.52 -17.97 -19.03
C ALA A 403 18.02 -17.75 -19.15
N ILE A 404 18.72 -18.62 -19.88
CA ILE A 404 20.17 -18.57 -20.09
C ILE A 404 20.45 -18.47 -21.59
N TYR A 405 21.27 -17.50 -21.99
CA TYR A 405 21.69 -17.31 -23.38
C TYR A 405 23.15 -16.84 -23.46
N LYS A 406 24.00 -17.70 -24.04
CA LYS A 406 25.47 -17.52 -24.01
C LYS A 406 25.95 -17.33 -22.55
N ASN A 407 26.75 -16.30 -22.28
CA ASN A 407 27.21 -15.91 -20.95
C ASN A 407 26.24 -15.03 -20.14
N HIS A 408 25.01 -14.82 -20.62
CA HIS A 408 23.99 -14.00 -19.97
C HIS A 408 22.84 -14.85 -19.42
N TYR A 409 22.15 -14.33 -18.41
CA TYR A 409 20.95 -14.94 -17.86
C TYR A 409 19.98 -13.88 -17.35
N GLU A 410 18.69 -14.20 -17.34
CA GLU A 410 17.64 -13.42 -16.69
C GLU A 410 16.86 -14.28 -15.70
N LYS A 411 16.36 -13.67 -14.63
CA LYS A 411 15.39 -14.28 -13.71
C LYS A 411 14.04 -13.57 -13.82
N LEU A 412 12.96 -14.34 -13.99
CA LEU A 412 11.59 -13.85 -13.93
C LEU A 412 10.86 -14.55 -12.77
N TYR A 413 10.54 -13.76 -11.75
CA TYR A 413 9.79 -14.22 -10.57
C TYR A 413 8.28 -14.10 -10.83
N VAL A 414 7.55 -15.18 -10.54
CA VAL A 414 6.11 -15.33 -10.81
C VAL A 414 5.38 -15.70 -9.52
N ASN A 415 4.27 -15.00 -9.24
CA ASN A 415 3.51 -15.12 -7.99
C ASN A 415 2.39 -16.19 -8.05
N PRO A 416 2.04 -16.82 -6.90
CA PRO A 416 0.95 -17.79 -6.81
C PRO A 416 -0.44 -17.15 -6.76
N LEU A 417 -1.45 -17.89 -7.22
CA LEU A 417 -2.88 -17.58 -6.99
C LEU A 417 -3.18 -17.78 -5.50
N LYS A 418 -3.09 -16.74 -4.68
CA LYS A 418 -3.54 -16.83 -3.29
C LYS A 418 -5.06 -16.76 -3.25
N LEU A 419 -5.69 -17.78 -2.70
CA LEU A 419 -7.11 -17.72 -2.36
C LEU A 419 -7.33 -16.64 -1.29
N THR A 420 -8.20 -15.66 -1.53
CA THR A 420 -8.45 -14.55 -0.59
C THR A 420 -9.77 -14.70 0.16
N SER A 421 -10.79 -15.26 -0.49
CA SER A 421 -12.08 -15.54 0.13
C SER A 421 -12.87 -16.60 -0.64
N VAL A 422 -13.86 -17.19 0.02
CA VAL A 422 -14.89 -18.04 -0.59
C VAL A 422 -16.24 -17.54 -0.12
N LYS A 423 -17.21 -17.37 -1.02
CA LYS A 423 -18.54 -16.87 -0.70
C LYS A 423 -19.61 -17.57 -1.52
N PHE A 424 -20.76 -17.85 -0.91
CA PHE A 424 -21.98 -18.19 -1.64
C PHE A 424 -22.44 -17.00 -2.51
N SER A 425 -23.11 -17.29 -3.63
CA SER A 425 -23.64 -16.26 -4.55
C SER A 425 -24.75 -15.38 -3.93
N ALA A 426 -25.33 -15.80 -2.81
CA ALA A 426 -26.25 -14.99 -2.01
C ALA A 426 -25.91 -15.05 -0.51
N ASP A 427 -26.04 -13.91 0.17
CA ASP A 427 -25.90 -13.77 1.63
C ASP A 427 -27.01 -14.47 2.42
N ARG A 428 -28.11 -14.84 1.75
CA ARG A 428 -29.22 -15.62 2.29
C ARG A 428 -29.98 -16.28 1.14
N TYR A 429 -30.35 -17.55 1.30
CA TYR A 429 -31.22 -18.28 0.37
C TYR A 429 -32.63 -18.44 0.95
N THR A 430 -33.62 -18.68 0.08
CA THR A 430 -35.00 -18.96 0.48
C THR A 430 -35.59 -20.02 -0.43
N VAL A 431 -36.23 -21.04 0.14
CA VAL A 431 -36.79 -22.20 -0.56
C VAL A 431 -38.07 -22.65 0.16
N ASN A 432 -39.08 -23.18 -0.52
CA ASN A 432 -40.24 -23.72 0.19
C ASN A 432 -39.99 -25.16 0.68
N ALA A 433 -40.70 -25.61 1.72
CA ALA A 433 -40.61 -26.99 2.18
C ALA A 433 -41.11 -27.96 1.08
N GLY A 434 -40.23 -28.85 0.62
CA GLY A 434 -40.44 -29.76 -0.51
C GLY A 434 -39.69 -29.39 -1.79
N GLU A 435 -39.12 -28.17 -1.89
CA GLU A 435 -38.41 -27.69 -3.08
C GLU A 435 -36.89 -27.83 -2.97
N ASN A 436 -36.24 -27.76 -4.14
CA ASN A 436 -34.79 -27.67 -4.28
C ASN A 436 -34.38 -26.30 -4.82
N LEU A 437 -33.16 -25.85 -4.50
CA LEU A 437 -32.56 -24.62 -5.03
C LEU A 437 -31.06 -24.82 -5.26
N ASP A 438 -30.58 -24.51 -6.47
CA ASP A 438 -29.15 -24.54 -6.76
C ASP A 438 -28.44 -23.34 -6.11
N THR A 439 -27.25 -23.57 -5.54
CA THR A 439 -26.36 -22.49 -5.08
C THR A 439 -25.10 -22.46 -5.93
N VAL A 440 -24.43 -21.30 -5.96
CA VAL A 440 -23.08 -21.19 -6.52
C VAL A 440 -22.13 -20.74 -5.41
N LEU A 441 -20.97 -21.38 -5.34
CA LEU A 441 -19.89 -21.04 -4.41
C LEU A 441 -18.70 -20.49 -5.19
N LEU A 442 -18.37 -19.22 -4.96
CA LEU A 442 -17.31 -18.50 -5.66
C LEU A 442 -16.07 -18.36 -4.77
N ALA A 443 -14.96 -18.94 -5.22
CA ALA A 443 -13.62 -18.61 -4.73
C ALA A 443 -13.16 -17.30 -5.38
N THR A 444 -12.57 -16.39 -4.62
CA THR A 444 -11.95 -15.15 -5.11
C THR A 444 -10.45 -15.18 -4.80
N TYR A 445 -9.60 -14.79 -5.76
CA TYR A 445 -8.14 -14.87 -5.65
C TYR A 445 -7.47 -13.48 -5.52
N SER A 446 -6.15 -13.47 -5.41
CA SER A 446 -5.30 -12.28 -5.20
C SER A 446 -5.30 -11.27 -6.36
N ASP A 447 -5.68 -11.68 -7.56
CA ASP A 447 -5.92 -10.82 -8.74
C ASP A 447 -7.40 -10.45 -8.92
N MET A 448 -8.22 -10.66 -7.88
CA MET A 448 -9.68 -10.46 -7.87
C MET A 448 -10.45 -11.38 -8.83
N THR A 449 -9.81 -12.31 -9.53
CA THR A 449 -10.51 -13.31 -10.35
C THR A 449 -11.40 -14.19 -9.48
N LYS A 450 -12.50 -14.68 -10.07
CA LYS A 450 -13.49 -15.52 -9.39
C LYS A 450 -13.69 -16.83 -10.14
N LYS A 451 -13.74 -17.93 -9.38
CA LYS A 451 -13.86 -19.30 -9.89
C LYS A 451 -15.04 -19.97 -9.20
N ASP A 452 -15.89 -20.61 -9.98
CA ASP A 452 -16.91 -21.52 -9.46
C ASP A 452 -16.20 -22.74 -8.87
N VAL A 453 -16.40 -22.96 -7.57
CA VAL A 453 -15.85 -24.09 -6.81
C VAL A 453 -16.97 -24.92 -6.16
N THR A 454 -18.20 -24.79 -6.67
CA THR A 454 -19.42 -25.37 -6.08
C THR A 454 -19.31 -26.90 -5.92
N ASN A 455 -18.82 -27.60 -6.96
CA ASN A 455 -18.63 -29.05 -6.94
C ASN A 455 -17.28 -29.50 -6.31
N ALA A 456 -16.48 -28.56 -5.81
CA ALA A 456 -15.14 -28.82 -5.25
C ALA A 456 -15.05 -28.50 -3.75
N ALA A 457 -16.15 -28.05 -3.13
CA ALA A 457 -16.24 -27.74 -1.71
C ALA A 457 -17.07 -28.79 -0.95
N HIS A 458 -16.85 -28.87 0.37
CA HIS A 458 -17.60 -29.74 1.26
C HIS A 458 -18.63 -28.96 2.06
N TYR A 459 -19.89 -29.39 1.98
CA TYR A 459 -21.02 -28.72 2.59
C TYR A 459 -21.48 -29.37 3.89
N THR A 460 -21.99 -28.54 4.79
CA THR A 460 -22.62 -28.92 6.05
C THR A 460 -23.88 -28.08 6.28
N THR A 461 -24.79 -28.54 7.15
CA THR A 461 -26.01 -27.83 7.57
C THR A 461 -26.12 -27.86 9.09
N SER A 462 -26.50 -26.74 9.71
CA SER A 462 -26.71 -26.67 11.16
C SER A 462 -27.99 -27.36 11.63
N ASN A 463 -28.94 -27.64 10.72
CA ASN A 463 -30.15 -28.40 11.04
C ASN A 463 -30.70 -29.16 9.81
N PRO A 464 -30.33 -30.46 9.64
CA PRO A 464 -30.80 -31.29 8.52
C PRO A 464 -32.30 -31.60 8.52
N ASN A 465 -33.03 -31.26 9.59
CA ASN A 465 -34.50 -31.38 9.63
C ASN A 465 -35.21 -30.17 8.99
N VAL A 466 -34.53 -29.02 8.92
CA VAL A 466 -35.01 -27.80 8.25
C VAL A 466 -34.49 -27.80 6.81
N VAL A 467 -33.16 -27.82 6.62
CA VAL A 467 -32.53 -27.73 5.29
C VAL A 467 -31.42 -28.76 5.11
N LYS A 468 -31.32 -29.34 3.91
CA LYS A 468 -30.19 -30.17 3.48
C LYS A 468 -29.47 -29.48 2.33
N ILE A 469 -28.21 -29.86 2.12
CA ILE A 469 -27.41 -29.48 0.96
C ILE A 469 -26.56 -30.69 0.54
N ASN A 470 -26.35 -30.89 -0.77
CA ASN A 470 -25.54 -31.99 -1.31
C ASN A 470 -24.14 -31.50 -1.76
N GLN A 471 -23.27 -32.41 -2.20
CA GLN A 471 -21.91 -32.09 -2.67
C GLN A 471 -21.88 -31.22 -3.95
N ASN A 472 -23.01 -31.08 -4.65
CA ASN A 472 -23.14 -30.25 -5.85
C ASN A 472 -23.71 -28.86 -5.53
N GLY A 473 -23.77 -28.47 -4.24
CA GLY A 473 -24.29 -27.18 -3.79
C GLY A 473 -25.82 -27.04 -3.85
N VAL A 474 -26.58 -28.10 -4.15
CA VAL A 474 -28.05 -28.03 -4.23
C VAL A 474 -28.68 -28.12 -2.84
N ILE A 475 -29.44 -27.09 -2.47
CA ILE A 475 -30.28 -27.01 -1.27
C ILE A 475 -31.56 -27.84 -1.46
N THR A 476 -32.05 -28.47 -0.39
CA THR A 476 -33.42 -29.01 -0.28
C THR A 476 -34.10 -28.51 0.99
N GLY A 477 -35.27 -27.87 0.87
CA GLY A 477 -36.11 -27.48 2.00
C GLY A 477 -36.92 -28.66 2.53
N ASN A 478 -36.80 -29.01 3.82
CA ASN A 478 -37.50 -30.16 4.43
C ASN A 478 -38.66 -29.73 5.35
N LYS A 479 -38.45 -28.71 6.20
CA LYS A 479 -39.46 -28.18 7.13
C LYS A 479 -39.30 -26.68 7.33
N PRO A 480 -40.40 -25.93 7.57
CA PRO A 480 -40.31 -24.49 7.80
C PRO A 480 -39.42 -24.12 8.98
N GLY A 481 -38.60 -23.10 8.81
CA GLY A 481 -37.62 -22.64 9.79
C GLY A 481 -36.40 -22.00 9.13
N ILE A 482 -35.44 -21.56 9.95
CA ILE A 482 -34.15 -21.05 9.48
C ILE A 482 -33.06 -22.02 9.91
N ALA A 483 -32.11 -22.28 9.01
CA ALA A 483 -30.91 -23.06 9.27
C ALA A 483 -29.75 -22.52 8.44
N GLN A 484 -28.52 -22.68 8.92
CA GLN A 484 -27.33 -22.27 8.18
C GLN A 484 -26.79 -23.44 7.37
N ILE A 485 -26.35 -23.16 6.16
CA ILE A 485 -25.43 -24.03 5.42
C ILE A 485 -24.03 -23.41 5.47
N ALA A 486 -23.01 -24.27 5.51
CA ALA A 486 -21.63 -23.84 5.46
C ALA A 486 -20.85 -24.68 4.47
N ALA A 487 -19.92 -24.04 3.76
CA ALA A 487 -19.02 -24.68 2.81
C ALA A 487 -17.57 -24.50 3.27
N VAL A 488 -16.79 -25.56 3.12
CA VAL A 488 -15.32 -25.52 3.23
C VAL A 488 -14.74 -25.88 1.87
N TYR A 489 -13.99 -24.94 1.28
CA TYR A 489 -13.19 -25.21 0.08
C TYR A 489 -11.72 -25.30 0.50
N LEU A 490 -11.06 -26.39 0.12
CA LEU A 490 -9.66 -26.65 0.45
C LEU A 490 -8.78 -26.25 -0.75
N SER A 491 -7.85 -25.32 -0.56
CA SER A 491 -6.77 -25.02 -1.49
C SER A 491 -5.42 -25.41 -0.89
N ASN A 492 -4.37 -25.34 -1.71
CA ASN A 492 -2.99 -25.55 -1.26
C ASN A 492 -2.51 -24.46 -0.28
N ASP A 493 -3.18 -23.29 -0.24
CA ASP A 493 -2.91 -22.22 0.73
C ASP A 493 -3.64 -22.43 2.08
N GLY A 494 -4.62 -23.34 2.13
CA GLY A 494 -5.43 -23.61 3.33
C GLY A 494 -6.91 -23.86 3.05
N GLY A 495 -7.65 -24.19 4.10
CA GLY A 495 -9.10 -24.39 4.05
C GLY A 495 -9.88 -23.11 4.33
N PHE A 496 -10.66 -22.64 3.36
CA PHE A 496 -11.50 -21.45 3.49
C PHE A 496 -12.94 -21.85 3.84
N TYR A 497 -13.42 -21.35 4.97
CA TYR A 497 -14.78 -21.55 5.47
C TYR A 497 -15.67 -20.37 5.12
N THR A 498 -16.92 -20.65 4.73
CA THR A 498 -17.95 -19.64 4.54
C THR A 498 -19.32 -20.21 4.89
N ASN A 499 -20.27 -19.38 5.31
CA ASN A 499 -21.63 -19.80 5.63
C ASN A 499 -22.68 -18.78 5.16
N THR A 500 -23.92 -19.23 5.10
CA THR A 500 -25.08 -18.44 4.68
C THR A 500 -26.35 -19.04 5.29
N GLU A 501 -27.38 -18.22 5.49
CA GLU A 501 -28.66 -18.69 6.00
C GLU A 501 -29.57 -19.20 4.88
N VAL A 502 -30.35 -20.23 5.18
CA VAL A 502 -31.47 -20.67 4.35
C VAL A 502 -32.76 -20.52 5.17
N GLU A 503 -33.66 -19.68 4.68
CA GLU A 503 -35.05 -19.65 5.14
C GLU A 503 -35.84 -20.72 4.38
N VAL A 504 -36.28 -21.76 5.08
CA VAL A 504 -37.24 -22.70 4.54
C VAL A 504 -38.63 -22.22 4.92
N ARG A 505 -39.45 -21.92 3.91
CA ARG A 505 -40.84 -21.45 4.09
C ARG A 505 -41.81 -22.62 4.20
N PRO A 506 -43.01 -22.41 4.77
CA PRO A 506 -44.16 -23.28 4.50
C PRO A 506 -44.26 -23.56 2.99
N ALA A 507 -44.57 -24.80 2.62
CA ALA A 507 -45.03 -25.07 1.26
C ALA A 507 -46.22 -24.14 0.97
N PRO A 508 -46.32 -23.55 -0.24
CA PRO A 508 -47.48 -22.76 -0.61
C PRO A 508 -48.76 -23.55 -0.32
N GLY A 509 -49.70 -22.91 0.39
CA GLY A 509 -51.02 -23.48 0.55
C GLY A 509 -51.71 -23.64 -0.81
N PRO A 510 -52.84 -24.38 -0.87
CA PRO A 510 -53.70 -24.31 -2.06
C PRO A 510 -54.02 -22.84 -2.32
N VAL A 511 -53.66 -22.36 -3.52
CA VAL A 511 -53.89 -20.97 -3.93
C VAL A 511 -55.39 -20.71 -3.90
N ASP A 512 -55.80 -19.55 -3.39
CA ASP A 512 -57.21 -19.18 -3.44
C ASP A 512 -57.63 -18.91 -4.89
N THR A 513 -58.70 -19.55 -5.32
CA THR A 513 -59.25 -19.45 -6.69
C THR A 513 -60.66 -18.87 -6.70
N VAL A 514 -61.15 -18.37 -5.56
CA VAL A 514 -62.43 -17.68 -5.46
C VAL A 514 -62.17 -16.18 -5.64
N SER A 515 -63.01 -15.52 -6.45
CA SER A 515 -62.96 -14.06 -6.58
C SER A 515 -63.79 -13.38 -5.50
N PRO A 516 -63.35 -12.22 -4.96
CA PRO A 516 -64.18 -11.39 -4.10
C PRO A 516 -65.54 -11.04 -4.71
N GLU A 517 -66.57 -10.93 -3.87
CA GLU A 517 -67.91 -10.52 -4.27
C GLU A 517 -68.34 -9.20 -3.63
N TRP A 518 -69.21 -8.46 -4.31
CA TRP A 518 -69.89 -7.30 -3.74
C TRP A 518 -71.15 -7.76 -2.98
N PRO A 519 -71.32 -7.42 -1.69
CA PRO A 519 -72.55 -7.71 -0.95
C PRO A 519 -73.82 -7.28 -1.70
N ALA A 520 -74.91 -8.04 -1.58
CA ALA A 520 -76.17 -7.76 -2.28
C ALA A 520 -76.82 -6.40 -1.94
N ASN A 521 -76.38 -5.74 -0.86
CA ASN A 521 -76.76 -4.40 -0.43
C ASN A 521 -75.65 -3.35 -0.68
N THR A 522 -74.71 -3.60 -1.60
CA THR A 522 -73.62 -2.68 -1.94
C THR A 522 -74.15 -1.34 -2.42
N THR A 523 -73.93 -0.31 -1.61
CA THR A 523 -74.13 1.10 -1.99
C THR A 523 -72.82 1.70 -2.49
N THR A 524 -72.91 2.52 -3.53
CA THR A 524 -71.83 3.36 -4.05
C THR A 524 -72.37 4.79 -4.18
N SER A 525 -71.57 5.80 -3.85
CA SER A 525 -72.04 7.19 -3.82
C SER A 525 -70.89 8.19 -3.92
N ALA A 526 -71.24 9.48 -4.08
CA ALA A 526 -70.31 10.59 -4.02
C ALA A 526 -70.82 11.72 -3.12
N THR A 527 -69.92 12.38 -2.41
CA THR A 527 -70.14 13.60 -1.63
C THR A 527 -69.12 14.67 -2.04
N ASP A 528 -69.24 15.88 -1.47
CA ASP A 528 -68.22 16.94 -1.57
C ASP A 528 -67.87 17.33 -3.03
N ILE A 529 -68.88 17.24 -3.91
CA ILE A 529 -68.74 17.49 -5.35
C ILE A 529 -68.64 19.01 -5.57
N THR A 530 -67.45 19.47 -5.93
CA THR A 530 -67.17 20.87 -6.27
C THR A 530 -67.08 21.05 -7.79
N SER A 531 -66.50 22.17 -8.24
CA SER A 531 -66.12 22.38 -9.64
C SER A 531 -64.82 21.65 -10.04
N SER A 532 -64.08 21.03 -9.11
CA SER A 532 -62.82 20.33 -9.41
C SER A 532 -62.47 19.13 -8.52
N SER A 533 -63.37 18.72 -7.61
CA SER A 533 -63.19 17.58 -6.69
C SER A 533 -64.49 16.84 -6.41
N ALA A 534 -64.40 15.61 -5.92
CA ALA A 534 -65.51 14.83 -5.34
C ALA A 534 -64.95 13.73 -4.42
N THR A 535 -65.68 13.33 -3.39
CA THR A 535 -65.33 12.18 -2.55
C THR A 535 -66.22 10.99 -2.89
N LEU A 536 -65.64 9.92 -3.42
CA LEU A 536 -66.32 8.64 -3.67
C LEU A 536 -66.40 7.83 -2.37
N HIS A 537 -67.49 7.08 -2.18
CA HIS A 537 -67.65 6.09 -1.10
C HIS A 537 -68.28 4.80 -1.64
N TRP A 538 -67.95 3.66 -1.04
CA TRP A 538 -68.53 2.35 -1.38
C TRP A 538 -68.68 1.45 -0.15
N THR A 539 -69.63 0.52 -0.20
CA THR A 539 -69.68 -0.61 0.76
C THR A 539 -68.44 -1.49 0.55
N ALA A 540 -67.81 -1.97 1.62
CA ALA A 540 -66.72 -2.93 1.49
C ALA A 540 -67.20 -4.23 0.80
N GLY A 541 -66.35 -4.82 -0.04
CA GLY A 541 -66.61 -6.14 -0.59
C GLY A 541 -66.48 -7.24 0.46
N THR A 542 -66.73 -8.49 0.06
CA THR A 542 -66.55 -9.69 0.89
C THR A 542 -65.79 -10.77 0.12
N ASP A 543 -65.02 -11.57 0.85
CA ASP A 543 -64.16 -12.63 0.31
C ASP A 543 -63.94 -13.72 1.39
N ASN A 544 -63.60 -14.95 1.01
CA ASN A 544 -63.40 -16.06 1.94
C ASN A 544 -62.04 -16.09 2.66
N VAL A 545 -61.01 -15.39 2.15
CA VAL A 545 -59.71 -15.19 2.83
C VAL A 545 -59.50 -13.72 3.20
N GLY A 546 -59.87 -12.79 2.34
CA GLY A 546 -59.97 -11.36 2.65
C GLY A 546 -59.48 -10.42 1.53
N ILE A 547 -60.15 -9.28 1.41
CA ILE A 547 -59.80 -8.22 0.44
C ILE A 547 -58.56 -7.46 0.90
N THR A 548 -57.55 -7.39 0.04
CA THR A 548 -56.33 -6.59 0.26
C THR A 548 -56.38 -5.22 -0.43
N GLY A 549 -57.23 -5.06 -1.47
CA GLY A 549 -57.30 -3.83 -2.25
C GLY A 549 -58.60 -3.60 -3.01
N TYR A 550 -58.76 -2.37 -3.51
CA TYR A 550 -59.75 -1.99 -4.52
C TYR A 550 -59.06 -1.32 -5.70
N LYS A 551 -59.45 -1.64 -6.92
CA LYS A 551 -59.04 -0.93 -8.14
C LYS A 551 -60.17 -0.01 -8.59
N LEU A 552 -59.90 1.29 -8.69
CA LEU A 552 -60.85 2.31 -9.15
C LEU A 552 -60.63 2.58 -10.64
N TYR A 553 -61.70 2.58 -11.42
CA TYR A 553 -61.71 2.77 -12.87
C TYR A 553 -62.51 4.02 -13.26
N THR A 554 -62.02 4.76 -14.25
CA THR A 554 -62.86 5.68 -15.03
C THR A 554 -63.58 4.90 -16.13
N VAL A 555 -64.82 5.27 -16.43
CA VAL A 555 -65.66 4.60 -17.44
C VAL A 555 -66.10 5.60 -18.51
N SER A 556 -65.76 5.34 -19.77
CA SER A 556 -66.14 6.17 -20.91
C SER A 556 -66.44 5.32 -22.14
N ASN A 557 -67.60 5.51 -22.77
CA ASN A 557 -68.07 4.70 -23.91
C ASN A 557 -67.87 3.19 -23.70
N SER A 558 -68.28 2.68 -22.53
CA SER A 558 -68.09 1.29 -22.07
C SER A 558 -66.65 0.78 -21.97
N THR A 559 -65.65 1.64 -22.17
CA THR A 559 -64.25 1.37 -21.87
C THR A 559 -63.98 1.66 -20.39
N TYR A 560 -63.25 0.77 -19.73
CA TYR A 560 -62.80 0.93 -18.34
C TYR A 560 -61.30 1.15 -18.33
N SER A 561 -60.84 2.23 -17.69
CA SER A 561 -59.42 2.55 -17.55
C SER A 561 -59.06 2.64 -16.07
N GLU A 562 -58.08 1.85 -15.60
CA GLU A 562 -57.66 1.87 -14.20
C GLU A 562 -57.03 3.22 -13.85
N LEU A 563 -57.55 3.88 -12.81
CA LEU A 563 -57.10 5.18 -12.33
C LEU A 563 -56.12 5.04 -11.16
N VAL A 564 -56.41 4.14 -10.22
CA VAL A 564 -55.64 3.96 -8.97
C VAL A 564 -55.99 2.64 -8.28
N SER A 565 -55.02 2.04 -7.61
CA SER A 565 -55.22 0.95 -6.65
C SER A 565 -55.22 1.50 -5.21
N ILE A 566 -56.16 1.03 -4.39
CA ILE A 566 -56.54 1.55 -3.07
C ILE A 566 -56.47 0.40 -2.06
N SER A 567 -56.11 0.66 -0.79
CA SER A 567 -56.04 -0.39 0.25
C SER A 567 -57.42 -0.96 0.60
N GLY A 568 -57.52 -2.28 0.83
CA GLY A 568 -58.76 -3.01 1.11
C GLY A 568 -59.46 -2.60 2.41
N THR A 569 -58.75 -1.96 3.34
CA THR A 569 -59.33 -1.37 4.55
C THR A 569 -59.96 0.01 4.32
N THR A 570 -59.90 0.55 3.10
CA THR A 570 -60.35 1.89 2.73
C THR A 570 -61.56 1.83 1.80
N THR A 571 -62.66 2.46 2.21
CA THR A 571 -63.97 2.47 1.51
C THR A 571 -64.35 3.85 0.93
N ARG A 572 -63.37 4.75 0.78
CA ARG A 572 -63.54 6.12 0.26
C ARG A 572 -62.34 6.60 -0.56
N TYR A 573 -62.55 7.51 -1.50
CA TYR A 573 -61.48 8.10 -2.31
C TYR A 573 -61.76 9.55 -2.72
N ASN A 574 -60.76 10.42 -2.60
CA ASN A 574 -60.89 11.84 -2.96
C ASN A 574 -60.39 12.10 -4.39
N LEU A 575 -61.30 12.35 -5.31
CA LEU A 575 -61.00 12.86 -6.65
C LEU A 575 -60.62 14.33 -6.58
N THR A 576 -59.61 14.72 -7.36
CA THR A 576 -59.14 16.11 -7.50
C THR A 576 -58.77 16.38 -8.96
N LYS A 577 -58.62 17.66 -9.33
CA LYS A 577 -58.31 18.11 -10.71
C LYS A 577 -59.37 17.70 -11.75
N LEU A 578 -60.63 17.57 -11.34
CA LEU A 578 -61.75 17.41 -12.26
C LEU A 578 -62.00 18.72 -13.02
N SER A 579 -62.55 18.62 -14.24
CA SER A 579 -63.10 19.74 -15.00
C SER A 579 -64.46 20.15 -14.41
N SER A 580 -64.79 21.44 -14.44
CA SER A 580 -66.09 21.97 -13.99
C SER A 580 -67.21 21.69 -14.99
N ASN A 581 -68.45 21.57 -14.52
CA ASN A 581 -69.64 21.31 -15.36
C ASN A 581 -69.45 20.09 -16.29
N THR A 582 -68.90 19.00 -15.76
CA THR A 582 -68.48 17.82 -16.52
C THR A 582 -68.97 16.55 -15.81
N ASP A 583 -69.58 15.64 -16.58
CA ASP A 583 -69.98 14.31 -16.13
C ASP A 583 -68.79 13.34 -16.09
N TYR A 584 -68.68 12.56 -15.01
CA TYR A 584 -67.73 11.46 -14.88
C TYR A 584 -68.44 10.21 -14.32
N ARG A 585 -68.08 9.04 -14.84
CA ARG A 585 -68.54 7.73 -14.35
C ARG A 585 -67.36 6.91 -13.83
N TYR A 586 -67.53 6.31 -12.67
CA TYR A 586 -66.55 5.44 -12.03
C TYR A 586 -67.13 4.06 -11.70
N ALA A 587 -66.25 3.06 -11.61
CA ALA A 587 -66.56 1.73 -11.08
C ALA A 587 -65.34 1.21 -10.30
N LEU A 588 -65.56 0.26 -9.38
CA LEU A 588 -64.49 -0.41 -8.63
C LEU A 588 -64.49 -1.92 -8.87
N LYS A 589 -63.33 -2.56 -8.67
CA LYS A 589 -63.21 -4.00 -8.39
C LYS A 589 -62.51 -4.20 -7.04
N ALA A 590 -62.99 -5.14 -6.24
CA ALA A 590 -62.26 -5.65 -5.08
C ALA A 590 -61.16 -6.63 -5.52
N VAL A 591 -60.10 -6.76 -4.72
CA VAL A 591 -58.93 -7.61 -4.96
C VAL A 591 -58.54 -8.33 -3.66
N ASP A 592 -58.37 -9.65 -3.71
CA ASP A 592 -57.96 -10.50 -2.57
C ASP A 592 -56.44 -10.51 -2.35
N ALA A 593 -55.92 -11.52 -1.63
CA ALA A 593 -54.50 -11.75 -1.43
C ALA A 593 -53.82 -12.59 -2.53
N ALA A 594 -54.59 -13.28 -3.39
CA ALA A 594 -54.08 -14.10 -4.50
C ALA A 594 -54.02 -13.34 -5.84
N GLY A 595 -54.67 -12.18 -5.93
CA GLY A 595 -54.81 -11.37 -7.14
C GLY A 595 -56.13 -11.58 -7.89
N ASN A 596 -57.07 -12.36 -7.35
CA ASN A 596 -58.40 -12.51 -7.93
C ASN A 596 -59.18 -11.19 -7.80
N THR A 597 -60.02 -10.88 -8.79
CA THR A 597 -60.79 -9.63 -8.81
C THR A 597 -62.28 -9.88 -8.90
N SER A 598 -63.07 -9.11 -8.15
CA SER A 598 -64.54 -9.11 -8.26
C SER A 598 -65.02 -8.68 -9.64
N GLU A 599 -66.32 -8.84 -9.90
CA GLU A 599 -67.00 -8.04 -10.92
C GLU A 599 -66.99 -6.54 -10.61
N TYR A 600 -67.32 -5.70 -11.60
CA TYR A 600 -67.41 -4.25 -11.37
C TYR A 600 -68.53 -3.89 -10.38
N SER A 601 -68.27 -2.90 -9.52
CA SER A 601 -69.27 -2.31 -8.63
C SER A 601 -70.40 -1.64 -9.43
N PRO A 602 -71.55 -1.34 -8.79
CA PRO A 602 -72.47 -0.33 -9.29
C PRO A 602 -71.72 0.97 -9.61
N PHE A 603 -72.13 1.65 -10.69
CA PHE A 603 -71.47 2.89 -11.12
C PHE A 603 -71.61 4.01 -10.08
N ILE A 604 -70.60 4.86 -9.98
CA ILE A 604 -70.71 6.17 -9.34
C ILE A 604 -70.68 7.23 -10.45
N ASP A 605 -71.82 7.85 -10.70
CA ASP A 605 -71.94 9.00 -11.59
C ASP A 605 -71.80 10.29 -10.77
N ILE A 606 -70.96 11.21 -11.24
CA ILE A 606 -70.83 12.56 -10.68
C ILE A 606 -70.94 13.60 -11.79
N HIS A 607 -71.58 14.73 -11.48
CA HIS A 607 -71.58 15.93 -12.32
C HIS A 607 -70.93 17.06 -11.52
N THR A 608 -69.78 17.56 -11.97
CA THR A 608 -69.07 18.63 -11.25
C THR A 608 -69.82 19.96 -11.35
N SER A 609 -69.74 20.78 -10.30
CA SER A 609 -70.36 22.11 -10.32
C SER A 609 -69.74 23.01 -11.40
N ALA A 610 -70.51 23.98 -11.91
CA ALA A 610 -69.96 25.05 -12.73
C ALA A 610 -68.92 25.88 -11.96
N SER A 611 -67.92 26.42 -12.67
CA SER A 611 -66.88 27.25 -12.04
C SER A 611 -67.45 28.62 -11.64
N VAL A 612 -67.50 28.90 -10.34
CA VAL A 612 -67.94 30.19 -9.81
C VAL A 612 -66.78 31.18 -9.85
N GLY A 613 -66.83 32.14 -10.79
CA GLY A 613 -65.80 33.16 -10.95
C GLY A 613 -65.78 34.20 -9.83
N GLY A 614 -64.96 33.97 -8.80
CA GLY A 614 -64.60 34.94 -7.76
C GLY A 614 -63.12 35.29 -7.82
N GLY A 615 -62.77 36.58 -7.73
CA GLY A 615 -61.40 37.08 -7.92
C GLY A 615 -60.64 37.40 -6.63
N GLY A 616 -59.31 37.29 -6.70
CA GLY A 616 -58.35 37.65 -5.64
C GLY A 616 -57.89 36.45 -4.78
N GLY A 617 -56.64 36.38 -4.33
CA GLY A 617 -55.48 37.20 -4.70
C GLY A 617 -54.31 37.11 -3.71
N GLY A 618 -53.10 36.80 -4.19
CA GLY A 618 -51.82 36.93 -3.45
C GLY A 618 -51.51 35.81 -2.44
N GLY A 619 -50.30 35.24 -2.50
CA GLY A 619 -49.86 34.22 -1.52
C GLY A 619 -48.71 33.31 -1.94
N GLY A 620 -47.78 33.77 -2.80
CA GLY A 620 -46.71 32.91 -3.33
C GLY A 620 -45.57 32.65 -2.33
N GLY A 621 -45.57 31.47 -1.72
CA GLY A 621 -44.34 30.84 -1.18
C GLY A 621 -43.77 29.83 -2.20
N PRO A 622 -42.44 29.63 -2.26
CA PRO A 622 -41.82 28.78 -3.28
C PRO A 622 -42.02 27.28 -2.98
N THR A 623 -43.17 26.73 -3.40
CA THR A 623 -43.33 25.28 -3.56
C THR A 623 -42.77 24.88 -4.92
N GLY A 624 -41.58 24.24 -4.93
CA GLY A 624 -41.00 23.69 -6.15
C GLY A 624 -41.88 22.61 -6.79
N PRO A 625 -41.69 22.27 -8.08
CA PRO A 625 -42.57 21.34 -8.78
C PRO A 625 -42.48 19.92 -8.20
N THR A 626 -43.50 19.48 -7.48
CA THR A 626 -43.65 18.06 -7.10
C THR A 626 -44.16 17.27 -8.31
N GLU A 627 -43.26 17.05 -9.28
CA GLU A 627 -43.38 16.01 -10.28
C GLU A 627 -43.48 14.64 -9.57
N SER A 628 -44.48 13.84 -9.92
CA SER A 628 -44.61 12.49 -9.37
C SER A 628 -43.70 11.53 -10.14
N PHE A 629 -42.48 11.32 -9.66
CA PHE A 629 -41.58 10.30 -10.19
C PHE A 629 -42.20 8.91 -10.06
N LYS A 630 -41.97 8.05 -11.06
CA LYS A 630 -42.33 6.63 -10.96
C LYS A 630 -41.31 5.94 -10.08
N TRP A 631 -41.77 5.25 -9.05
CA TRP A 631 -40.95 4.41 -8.19
C TRP A 631 -41.60 3.05 -7.92
N GLU A 632 -40.75 2.06 -7.64
CA GLU A 632 -41.11 0.69 -7.29
C GLU A 632 -40.44 0.32 -5.95
N ILE A 633 -41.18 -0.36 -5.07
CA ILE A 633 -40.59 -0.97 -3.86
C ILE A 633 -40.23 -2.41 -4.19
N VAL A 634 -38.93 -2.70 -4.21
CA VAL A 634 -38.39 -4.05 -4.39
C VAL A 634 -37.87 -4.55 -3.04
N ASN A 635 -38.47 -5.62 -2.52
CA ASN A 635 -37.92 -6.32 -1.35
C ASN A 635 -36.83 -7.28 -1.84
N LYS A 636 -35.56 -6.93 -1.59
CA LYS A 636 -34.40 -7.71 -2.04
C LYS A 636 -33.57 -8.12 -0.83
N ASN A 637 -33.39 -9.43 -0.65
CA ASN A 637 -32.67 -10.04 0.48
C ASN A 637 -33.21 -9.64 1.88
N GLY A 638 -34.44 -9.14 1.98
CA GLY A 638 -35.05 -8.65 3.22
C GLY A 638 -34.87 -7.16 3.50
N ALA A 639 -34.14 -6.43 2.65
CA ALA A 639 -34.04 -4.97 2.69
C ALA A 639 -35.10 -4.33 1.77
N ILE A 640 -35.70 -3.23 2.22
CA ILE A 640 -36.63 -2.43 1.40
C ILE A 640 -35.81 -1.54 0.47
N ARG A 641 -35.89 -1.74 -0.85
CA ARG A 641 -35.29 -0.84 -1.84
C ARG A 641 -36.36 -0.06 -2.58
N VAL A 642 -36.17 1.26 -2.73
CA VAL A 642 -36.99 2.10 -3.61
C VAL A 642 -36.18 2.42 -4.87
N THR A 643 -36.65 1.94 -6.02
CA THR A 643 -36.06 2.25 -7.32
C THR A 643 -36.91 3.31 -8.02
N SER A 644 -36.31 4.39 -8.51
CA SER A 644 -36.99 5.48 -9.21
C SER A 644 -36.25 5.89 -10.49
N SER A 645 -36.96 6.45 -11.46
CA SER A 645 -36.37 7.05 -12.66
C SER A 645 -37.10 8.31 -13.10
N ILE A 646 -36.49 9.07 -14.02
CA ILE A 646 -37.04 10.31 -14.57
C ILE A 646 -37.05 10.28 -16.11
N THR A 647 -38.17 10.68 -16.73
CA THR A 647 -38.26 10.75 -18.20
C THR A 647 -37.61 12.04 -18.73
N PRO A 648 -37.22 12.11 -20.02
CA PRO A 648 -36.57 13.30 -20.58
C PRO A 648 -37.40 14.57 -20.39
N ASP A 649 -38.72 14.52 -20.62
CA ASP A 649 -39.61 15.68 -20.49
C ASP A 649 -39.75 16.15 -19.04
N GLN A 650 -39.82 15.22 -18.07
CA GLN A 650 -39.91 15.56 -16.66
C GLN A 650 -38.62 16.23 -16.17
N LEU A 651 -37.46 15.66 -16.51
CA LEU A 651 -36.17 16.22 -16.12
C LEU A 651 -35.91 17.56 -16.78
N LYS A 652 -36.19 17.69 -18.08
CA LYS A 652 -36.09 18.96 -18.82
C LYS A 652 -36.95 20.04 -18.19
N LYS A 653 -38.22 19.75 -17.88
CA LYS A 653 -39.13 20.71 -17.23
C LYS A 653 -38.63 21.09 -15.83
N LEU A 654 -38.18 20.12 -15.04
CA LEU A 654 -37.64 20.37 -13.71
C LEU A 654 -36.43 21.32 -13.78
N VAL A 655 -35.49 21.08 -14.70
CA VAL A 655 -34.36 21.99 -14.95
C VAL A 655 -34.85 23.37 -15.36
N GLU A 656 -35.71 23.48 -16.38
CA GLU A 656 -36.26 24.76 -16.82
C GLU A 656 -36.93 25.56 -15.68
N ASP A 657 -37.64 24.91 -14.76
CA ASP A 657 -38.32 25.55 -13.63
C ASP A 657 -37.35 25.98 -12.50
N GLN A 658 -36.23 25.27 -12.31
CA GLN A 658 -35.14 25.70 -11.40
C GLN A 658 -34.34 26.87 -12.00
N THR A 659 -33.95 26.79 -13.29
CA THR A 659 -33.24 27.88 -13.97
C THR A 659 -34.07 29.18 -13.98
N LYS A 660 -35.40 29.09 -14.22
CA LYS A 660 -36.34 30.23 -14.10
C LYS A 660 -36.38 30.84 -12.69
N SER A 661 -36.12 30.03 -11.67
CA SER A 661 -36.09 30.43 -10.25
C SER A 661 -34.72 30.97 -9.81
N GLY A 662 -33.72 30.97 -10.68
CA GLY A 662 -32.34 31.35 -10.35
C GLY A 662 -31.60 30.32 -9.49
N ASN A 663 -32.04 29.05 -9.52
CA ASN A 663 -31.47 27.95 -8.77
C ASN A 663 -30.68 27.01 -9.69
N ASN A 664 -29.53 26.53 -9.23
CA ASN A 664 -28.73 25.51 -9.91
C ASN A 664 -28.94 24.09 -9.34
N GLU A 665 -29.54 23.96 -8.14
CA GLU A 665 -29.93 22.66 -7.61
C GLU A 665 -31.14 22.08 -8.36
N ILE A 666 -31.01 20.83 -8.82
CA ILE A 666 -32.05 20.02 -9.46
C ILE A 666 -32.50 18.92 -8.47
N PRO A 667 -33.54 19.17 -7.64
CA PRO A 667 -33.91 18.29 -6.55
C PRO A 667 -34.76 17.09 -7.00
N ILE A 668 -34.35 15.89 -6.58
CA ILE A 668 -35.08 14.63 -6.77
C ILE A 668 -35.44 14.07 -5.39
N ASP A 669 -36.71 14.21 -5.00
CA ASP A 669 -37.20 13.91 -3.64
C ASP A 669 -37.85 12.52 -3.53
N LEU A 670 -37.15 11.56 -2.91
CA LEU A 670 -37.71 10.25 -2.51
C LEU A 670 -38.02 10.22 -1.00
N LYS A 671 -39.27 10.57 -0.66
CA LYS A 671 -39.76 10.68 0.72
C LYS A 671 -40.34 9.37 1.30
N THR A 672 -40.27 8.28 0.55
CA THR A 672 -40.66 6.93 0.99
C THR A 672 -39.57 6.34 1.89
N SER A 673 -39.92 5.80 3.05
CA SER A 673 -38.96 5.14 3.94
C SER A 673 -38.49 3.81 3.36
N ALA A 674 -37.17 3.64 3.25
CA ALA A 674 -36.52 2.44 2.72
C ALA A 674 -35.18 2.16 3.43
N ASP A 675 -34.54 1.06 3.07
CA ASP A 675 -33.16 0.71 3.45
C ASP A 675 -32.15 1.01 2.35
N GLY A 676 -32.63 1.10 1.11
CA GLY A 676 -31.83 1.48 -0.05
C GLY A 676 -32.63 2.24 -1.10
N TYR A 677 -31.92 3.04 -1.89
CA TYR A 677 -32.51 3.94 -2.88
C TYR A 677 -31.70 3.90 -4.18
N ASP A 678 -32.36 3.58 -5.29
CA ASP A 678 -31.80 3.74 -6.64
C ASP A 678 -32.51 4.89 -7.35
N PHE A 679 -31.75 5.79 -7.97
CA PHE A 679 -32.26 6.74 -8.96
C PHE A 679 -31.54 6.57 -10.29
N GLN A 680 -32.32 6.43 -11.37
CA GLN A 680 -31.81 6.19 -12.72
C GLN A 680 -32.13 7.35 -13.67
N MET A 681 -31.12 7.78 -14.40
CA MET A 681 -31.16 8.84 -15.41
C MET A 681 -30.57 8.32 -16.72
N ASN A 682 -31.03 8.83 -17.86
CA ASN A 682 -30.46 8.48 -19.14
C ASN A 682 -29.27 9.40 -19.49
N ALA A 683 -28.20 8.83 -20.06
CA ALA A 683 -26.95 9.53 -20.34
C ALA A 683 -27.10 10.70 -21.32
N GLY A 684 -27.99 10.58 -22.31
CA GLY A 684 -28.28 11.67 -23.25
C GLY A 684 -28.89 12.89 -22.58
N GLN A 685 -29.72 12.68 -21.54
CA GLN A 685 -30.28 13.78 -20.74
C GLN A 685 -29.19 14.56 -20.01
N ILE A 686 -28.23 13.84 -19.40
CA ILE A 686 -27.11 14.45 -18.67
C ILE A 686 -26.28 15.30 -19.64
N ASN A 687 -25.99 14.78 -20.84
CA ASN A 687 -25.33 15.54 -21.90
C ASN A 687 -26.10 16.81 -22.30
N GLU A 688 -27.42 16.72 -22.46
CA GLU A 688 -28.28 17.87 -22.78
C GLU A 688 -28.33 18.96 -21.70
N ILE A 689 -28.15 18.60 -20.42
CA ILE A 689 -28.27 19.54 -19.29
C ILE A 689 -26.96 20.28 -19.06
N THR A 690 -25.83 19.57 -19.01
CA THR A 690 -24.50 20.18 -18.88
C THR A 690 -24.25 21.22 -19.98
N ASN A 691 -24.72 20.96 -21.20
CA ASN A 691 -24.59 21.88 -22.34
C ASN A 691 -25.50 23.13 -22.28
N LYS A 692 -26.48 23.18 -21.36
CA LYS A 692 -27.41 24.31 -21.17
C LYS A 692 -27.13 25.09 -19.89
N GLN A 693 -26.71 24.39 -18.85
CA GLN A 693 -26.38 24.95 -17.54
C GLN A 693 -25.20 24.17 -16.94
N GLU A 694 -24.00 24.73 -17.10
CA GLU A 694 -22.72 24.14 -16.68
C GLU A 694 -22.60 24.02 -15.14
N ASP A 695 -23.27 24.90 -14.38
CA ASP A 695 -23.27 24.92 -12.92
C ASP A 695 -24.41 24.10 -12.25
N ALA A 696 -25.18 23.34 -13.05
CA ALA A 696 -26.30 22.55 -12.55
C ALA A 696 -25.85 21.37 -11.68
N ILE A 697 -26.54 21.15 -10.56
CA ILE A 697 -26.19 20.12 -9.57
C ILE A 697 -27.41 19.26 -9.27
N LEU A 698 -27.27 17.95 -9.46
CA LEU A 698 -28.29 16.99 -9.07
C LEU A 698 -28.29 16.82 -7.55
N VAL A 699 -29.45 17.02 -6.92
CA VAL A 699 -29.64 16.88 -5.46
C VAL A 699 -30.64 15.74 -5.20
N PHE A 700 -30.12 14.53 -5.05
CA PHE A 700 -30.91 13.33 -4.82
C PHE A 700 -31.19 13.14 -3.32
N ASN A 701 -32.38 13.53 -2.87
CA ASN A 701 -32.83 13.49 -1.48
C ASN A 701 -33.56 12.17 -1.18
N THR A 702 -33.12 11.46 -0.13
CA THR A 702 -33.80 10.27 0.41
C THR A 702 -34.22 10.52 1.87
N THR A 703 -34.87 9.55 2.53
CA THR A 703 -35.16 9.69 3.98
C THR A 703 -33.97 9.36 4.88
N VAL A 704 -32.82 8.95 4.34
CA VAL A 704 -31.62 8.59 5.11
C VAL A 704 -30.45 9.56 4.90
N GLY A 705 -30.34 10.12 3.69
CA GLY A 705 -29.28 11.05 3.30
C GLY A 705 -29.49 11.62 1.89
N THR A 706 -28.61 12.51 1.46
CA THR A 706 -28.67 13.17 0.13
C THR A 706 -27.37 12.99 -0.63
N ALA A 707 -27.43 12.77 -1.95
CA ALA A 707 -26.27 12.91 -2.85
C ALA A 707 -26.35 14.25 -3.59
N ARG A 708 -25.26 15.01 -3.62
CA ARG A 708 -25.12 16.27 -4.37
C ARG A 708 -24.00 16.10 -5.41
N ILE A 709 -24.38 15.96 -6.68
CA ILE A 709 -23.45 15.65 -7.77
C ILE A 709 -23.63 16.66 -8.92
N PRO A 710 -22.60 17.45 -9.26
CA PRO A 710 -22.60 18.31 -10.45
C PRO A 710 -22.82 17.55 -11.77
N PHE A 711 -23.55 18.17 -12.71
CA PHE A 711 -23.91 17.54 -13.99
C PHE A 711 -22.73 17.38 -14.95
N ASP A 712 -21.73 18.26 -14.88
CA ASP A 712 -20.43 18.12 -15.55
C ASP A 712 -19.68 16.87 -15.04
N VAL A 713 -19.63 16.65 -13.72
CA VAL A 713 -19.04 15.44 -13.11
C VAL A 713 -19.76 14.17 -13.57
N LEU A 714 -21.10 14.19 -13.66
CA LEU A 714 -21.87 13.07 -14.24
C LEU A 714 -21.53 12.85 -15.72
N GLN A 715 -21.39 13.93 -16.50
CA GLN A 715 -21.00 13.87 -17.91
C GLN A 715 -19.57 13.33 -18.09
N GLU A 716 -18.61 13.74 -17.26
CA GLU A 716 -17.22 13.25 -17.33
C GLU A 716 -17.11 11.80 -16.86
N ALA A 717 -17.83 11.42 -15.81
CA ALA A 717 -17.99 10.03 -15.38
C ALA A 717 -18.52 9.14 -16.51
N LEU A 718 -19.53 9.61 -17.26
CA LEU A 718 -20.03 8.94 -18.46
C LEU A 718 -18.98 8.84 -19.57
N LYS A 719 -18.34 9.96 -19.95
CA LYS A 719 -17.30 9.99 -21.00
C LYS A 719 -16.14 9.03 -20.70
N ALA A 720 -15.61 9.06 -19.47
CA ALA A 720 -14.48 8.24 -19.04
C ALA A 720 -14.80 6.73 -19.07
N ASN A 721 -16.05 6.35 -18.77
CA ASN A 721 -16.51 4.96 -18.76
C ASN A 721 -17.16 4.53 -20.10
N GLY A 722 -16.89 5.25 -21.19
CA GLY A 722 -17.33 4.88 -22.54
C GLY A 722 -18.82 5.10 -22.82
N GLY A 723 -19.51 5.89 -22.00
CA GLY A 723 -20.95 6.17 -22.05
C GLY A 723 -21.47 6.58 -23.44
N LYS A 724 -22.76 6.29 -23.67
CA LYS A 724 -23.51 6.52 -24.91
C LYS A 724 -24.92 6.97 -24.54
N ASP A 725 -25.56 7.78 -25.37
CA ASP A 725 -26.82 8.44 -25.00
C ASP A 725 -28.01 7.49 -24.74
N TRP A 726 -27.93 6.22 -25.12
CA TRP A 726 -28.92 5.18 -24.76
C TRP A 726 -28.76 4.66 -23.33
N MET A 727 -27.53 4.64 -22.81
CA MET A 727 -27.16 4.05 -21.50
C MET A 727 -27.79 4.81 -20.33
N ASN A 728 -27.95 4.12 -19.20
CA ASN A 728 -28.50 4.71 -17.98
C ASN A 728 -27.43 4.80 -16.89
N LEU A 729 -27.39 5.93 -16.18
CA LEU A 729 -26.58 6.15 -14.99
C LEU A 729 -27.47 5.97 -13.76
N ARG A 730 -26.98 5.19 -12.78
CA ARG A 730 -27.64 4.93 -11.50
C ARG A 730 -26.86 5.58 -10.37
N ILE A 731 -27.59 6.26 -9.49
CA ILE A 731 -27.10 6.71 -8.18
C ILE A 731 -27.77 5.85 -7.13
N SER A 732 -26.98 5.18 -6.31
CA SER A 732 -27.43 4.33 -5.20
C SER A 732 -27.09 4.99 -3.87
N VAL A 733 -28.05 5.05 -2.94
CA VAL A 733 -27.86 5.53 -1.56
C VAL A 733 -28.44 4.48 -0.60
N ASP A 734 -27.56 3.75 0.08
CA ASP A 734 -27.92 2.53 0.82
C ASP A 734 -27.45 2.56 2.27
N LYS A 735 -28.27 2.03 3.20
CA LYS A 735 -27.85 1.82 4.59
C LYS A 735 -26.73 0.77 4.65
N LEU A 736 -25.71 1.02 5.45
CA LEU A 736 -24.66 0.04 5.71
C LEU A 736 -25.25 -1.23 6.38
N PRO A 737 -24.93 -2.45 5.92
CA PRO A 737 -25.43 -3.68 6.56
C PRO A 737 -24.99 -3.82 8.01
N LEU A 738 -25.82 -4.47 8.84
CA LEU A 738 -25.64 -4.56 10.30
C LEU A 738 -24.26 -5.11 10.73
N ALA A 739 -23.69 -6.05 9.98
CA ALA A 739 -22.36 -6.60 10.27
C ALA A 739 -21.25 -5.56 10.09
N ASP A 740 -21.29 -4.80 9.01
CA ASP A 740 -20.32 -3.73 8.73
C ASP A 740 -20.55 -2.52 9.62
N GLN A 741 -21.80 -2.21 9.98
CA GLN A 741 -22.12 -1.20 10.99
C GLN A 741 -21.48 -1.54 12.35
N GLN A 742 -21.53 -2.81 12.78
CA GLN A 742 -20.84 -3.24 14.01
C GLN A 742 -19.32 -3.19 13.90
N ASN A 743 -18.74 -3.49 12.74
CA ASN A 743 -17.28 -3.40 12.53
C ASN A 743 -16.81 -1.95 12.54
N LEU A 744 -17.55 -1.07 11.88
CA LEU A 744 -17.33 0.38 11.84
C LEU A 744 -17.46 1.01 13.24
N GLN A 745 -18.51 0.67 13.99
CA GLN A 745 -18.68 1.12 15.38
C GLN A 745 -17.51 0.70 16.28
N LYS A 746 -16.98 -0.52 16.11
CA LYS A 746 -15.78 -0.98 16.85
C LYS A 746 -14.54 -0.18 16.48
N MET A 747 -14.32 0.14 15.20
CA MET A 747 -13.18 0.95 14.75
C MET A 747 -13.27 2.41 15.24
N ILE A 748 -14.46 3.00 15.19
CA ILE A 748 -14.71 4.35 15.73
C ILE A 748 -14.45 4.37 17.25
N ALA A 749 -14.92 3.35 17.98
CA ALA A 749 -14.68 3.22 19.42
C ALA A 749 -13.20 2.98 19.77
N SER A 750 -12.45 2.17 19.01
CA SER A 750 -11.01 1.98 19.25
C SER A 750 -10.20 3.27 19.00
N ASN A 751 -10.71 4.16 18.17
CA ASN A 751 -10.12 5.48 17.91
C ASN A 751 -10.63 6.57 18.89
N GLY A 752 -11.34 6.19 19.96
CA GLY A 752 -11.84 7.12 20.98
C GLY A 752 -13.03 7.98 20.54
N GLY A 753 -13.83 7.50 19.59
CA GLY A 753 -15.02 8.18 19.08
C GLY A 753 -16.33 7.43 19.27
N GLU A 754 -17.42 8.09 18.91
CA GLU A 754 -18.81 7.59 18.92
C GLU A 754 -19.48 7.94 17.58
N SER A 755 -20.15 6.98 16.93
CA SER A 755 -20.85 7.20 15.66
C SER A 755 -22.02 8.19 15.81
N VAL A 756 -22.21 9.07 14.82
CA VAL A 756 -23.30 10.05 14.79
C VAL A 756 -24.08 9.92 13.48
N GLY A 757 -25.41 9.83 13.58
CA GLY A 757 -26.26 9.59 12.41
C GLY A 757 -26.12 8.15 11.87
N GLN A 758 -26.51 7.95 10.61
CA GLN A 758 -26.42 6.66 9.93
C GLN A 758 -25.25 6.63 8.94
N ALA A 759 -24.46 5.55 8.95
CA ALA A 759 -23.47 5.29 7.91
C ALA A 759 -24.15 4.79 6.63
N LEU A 760 -23.74 5.32 5.49
CA LEU A 760 -24.40 5.14 4.19
C LEU A 760 -23.38 4.80 3.10
N SER A 761 -23.68 3.80 2.28
CA SER A 761 -23.00 3.60 1.00
C SER A 761 -23.56 4.57 -0.04
N TYR A 762 -22.68 5.24 -0.76
CA TYR A 762 -23.00 6.05 -1.93
C TYR A 762 -22.25 5.51 -3.14
N GLU A 763 -22.99 5.16 -4.19
CA GLU A 763 -22.47 4.46 -5.37
C GLU A 763 -23.02 5.08 -6.67
N LEU A 764 -22.11 5.48 -7.56
CA LEU A 764 -22.40 5.84 -8.95
C LEU A 764 -22.08 4.64 -9.85
N SER A 765 -23.04 4.21 -10.67
CA SER A 765 -22.92 3.03 -11.54
C SER A 765 -23.50 3.27 -12.94
N LEU A 766 -22.90 2.64 -13.95
CA LEU A 766 -23.30 2.69 -15.35
C LEU A 766 -24.02 1.40 -15.76
N LEU A 767 -25.19 1.53 -16.38
CA LEU A 767 -26.08 0.45 -16.81
C LEU A 767 -26.31 0.46 -18.33
N ASN A 768 -26.67 -0.69 -18.89
CA ASN A 768 -27.17 -0.81 -20.27
C ASN A 768 -28.69 -0.54 -20.38
N ASP A 769 -29.24 -0.60 -21.60
CA ASP A 769 -30.69 -0.46 -21.89
C ASP A 769 -31.58 -1.47 -21.12
N SER A 770 -31.02 -2.61 -20.70
CA SER A 770 -31.71 -3.64 -19.91
C SER A 770 -31.54 -3.44 -18.40
N ASN A 771 -30.98 -2.30 -17.97
CA ASN A 771 -30.64 -1.96 -16.59
C ASN A 771 -29.64 -2.93 -15.90
N SER A 772 -28.91 -3.74 -16.69
CA SER A 772 -27.80 -4.54 -16.19
C SER A 772 -26.58 -3.65 -15.93
N LEU A 773 -25.91 -3.88 -14.78
CA LEU A 773 -24.68 -3.20 -14.42
C LEU A 773 -23.56 -3.50 -15.43
N ILE A 774 -22.90 -2.45 -15.91
CA ILE A 774 -21.70 -2.53 -16.75
C ILE A 774 -20.46 -2.30 -15.87
N THR A 775 -20.43 -1.19 -15.14
CA THR A 775 -19.37 -0.87 -14.17
C THR A 775 -19.89 0.07 -13.09
N THR A 776 -19.27 -0.01 -11.93
CA THR A 776 -19.33 1.03 -10.89
C THR A 776 -18.24 2.07 -11.19
N ILE A 777 -18.45 3.34 -10.82
CA ILE A 777 -17.58 4.48 -11.18
C ILE A 777 -16.92 5.05 -9.91
N ASP A 778 -15.73 4.56 -9.57
CA ASP A 778 -15.08 4.84 -8.27
C ASP A 778 -14.17 6.08 -8.25
N SER A 779 -14.17 6.89 -9.32
CA SER A 779 -13.36 8.11 -9.44
C SER A 779 -14.12 9.23 -10.15
N PHE A 780 -14.17 10.40 -9.54
CA PHE A 780 -14.77 11.62 -10.09
C PHE A 780 -13.70 12.70 -10.35
N SER A 781 -13.96 13.65 -11.25
CA SER A 781 -13.05 14.76 -11.56
C SER A 781 -13.06 15.85 -10.48
N GLU A 782 -14.23 16.23 -9.97
CA GLU A 782 -14.42 17.19 -8.87
C GLU A 782 -14.90 16.50 -7.57
N PHE A 783 -14.98 17.28 -6.47
CA PHE A 783 -15.54 16.82 -5.20
C PHE A 783 -17.06 16.82 -5.24
N VAL A 784 -17.69 15.71 -4.84
CA VAL A 784 -19.16 15.61 -4.72
C VAL A 784 -19.58 15.45 -3.26
N GLY A 785 -20.80 15.87 -2.94
CA GLY A 785 -21.29 15.99 -1.56
C GLY A 785 -22.17 14.82 -1.12
N HIS A 786 -21.77 14.14 -0.05
CA HIS A 786 -22.47 12.99 0.53
C HIS A 786 -23.05 13.40 1.88
N VAL A 787 -24.37 13.57 1.97
CA VAL A 787 -25.03 14.23 3.12
C VAL A 787 -25.62 13.20 4.09
N ILE A 788 -25.00 13.07 5.26
CA ILE A 788 -25.53 12.28 6.38
C ILE A 788 -26.41 13.17 7.27
N LEU A 789 -27.63 12.70 7.56
CA LEU A 789 -28.55 13.37 8.47
C LEU A 789 -28.13 13.12 9.93
N LEU A 790 -28.14 14.18 10.74
CA LEU A 790 -27.81 14.10 12.17
C LEU A 790 -29.09 13.91 13.01
N PRO A 791 -29.02 13.26 14.20
CA PRO A 791 -30.15 13.17 15.10
C PRO A 791 -30.71 14.55 15.49
N LYS A 792 -32.04 14.71 15.58
CA LYS A 792 -32.70 16.01 15.83
C LYS A 792 -32.38 16.64 17.19
N ASP A 793 -31.92 15.81 18.11
CA ASP A 793 -31.51 16.12 19.48
C ASP A 793 -29.97 16.13 19.66
N PHE A 794 -29.21 15.94 18.57
CA PHE A 794 -27.75 15.89 18.58
C PHE A 794 -27.12 17.17 19.11
N LYS A 795 -26.09 16.99 19.95
CA LYS A 795 -25.27 18.04 20.55
C LYS A 795 -23.83 17.52 20.67
N LEU A 796 -22.87 18.43 20.53
CA LEU A 796 -21.49 18.21 20.96
C LEU A 796 -21.33 18.70 22.40
N ASN A 797 -20.65 17.90 23.22
CA ASN A 797 -20.17 18.34 24.53
C ASN A 797 -18.93 19.24 24.38
N PRO A 798 -18.59 20.09 25.37
CA PRO A 798 -17.37 20.90 25.32
C PRO A 798 -16.12 20.04 25.12
N GLY A 799 -15.37 20.30 24.05
CA GLY A 799 -14.17 19.54 23.65
C GLY A 799 -14.44 18.40 22.65
N GLU A 800 -15.69 17.98 22.44
CA GLU A 800 -16.01 17.05 21.34
C GLU A 800 -15.93 17.76 19.98
N LYS A 801 -15.40 17.04 19.00
CA LYS A 801 -15.30 17.45 17.59
C LYS A 801 -16.11 16.49 16.74
N LEU A 802 -16.80 17.01 15.72
CA LEU A 802 -17.53 16.20 14.74
C LEU A 802 -16.66 15.99 13.50
N ASN A 803 -16.51 14.74 13.07
CA ASN A 803 -15.57 14.33 12.03
C ASN A 803 -16.30 13.54 10.94
N GLY A 804 -15.91 13.75 9.68
CA GLY A 804 -16.34 12.95 8.54
C GLY A 804 -15.26 11.94 8.15
N ALA A 805 -15.66 10.73 7.80
CA ALA A 805 -14.74 9.73 7.26
C ALA A 805 -15.44 8.80 6.25
N VAL A 806 -14.63 8.08 5.47
CA VAL A 806 -15.06 6.90 4.73
C VAL A 806 -14.53 5.63 5.38
N TRP A 807 -15.34 4.59 5.33
CA TRP A 807 -15.03 3.24 5.82
C TRP A 807 -14.71 2.33 4.64
N ASP A 808 -13.54 1.69 4.67
CA ASP A 808 -13.24 0.56 3.79
C ASP A 808 -13.44 -0.75 4.56
N PRO A 809 -14.48 -1.56 4.26
CA PRO A 809 -14.71 -2.84 4.94
C PRO A 809 -13.64 -3.91 4.63
N ALA A 810 -12.88 -3.76 3.53
CA ALA A 810 -11.86 -4.74 3.13
C ALA A 810 -10.57 -4.56 3.93
N SER A 811 -9.98 -3.35 3.95
CA SER A 811 -8.84 -3.05 4.84
C SER A 811 -9.24 -2.82 6.31
N ARG A 812 -10.53 -2.62 6.58
CA ARG A 812 -11.10 -2.21 7.88
C ARG A 812 -10.53 -0.88 8.37
N THR A 813 -10.21 0.03 7.46
CA THR A 813 -9.67 1.36 7.80
C THR A 813 -10.74 2.45 7.75
N LEU A 814 -10.52 3.48 8.56
CA LEU A 814 -11.33 4.69 8.62
C LEU A 814 -10.48 5.85 8.10
N ILE A 815 -10.81 6.37 6.92
CA ILE A 815 -10.05 7.43 6.25
C ILE A 815 -10.81 8.73 6.42
N SER A 816 -10.21 9.73 7.09
CA SER A 816 -10.80 11.06 7.24
C SER A 816 -11.11 11.68 5.89
N VAL A 817 -12.23 12.40 5.79
CA VAL A 817 -12.58 13.22 4.61
C VAL A 817 -13.03 14.61 5.03
N PRO A 818 -12.85 15.64 4.18
CA PRO A 818 -13.39 16.96 4.42
C PRO A 818 -14.90 16.94 4.65
N MET A 819 -15.39 17.78 5.56
CA MET A 819 -16.79 17.81 5.96
C MET A 819 -17.25 19.24 6.25
N THR A 820 -18.48 19.57 5.83
CA THR A 820 -19.17 20.82 6.18
C THR A 820 -20.50 20.52 6.86
N VAL A 821 -20.84 21.27 7.91
CA VAL A 821 -22.08 21.08 8.68
C VAL A 821 -23.14 22.10 8.28
N THR A 822 -24.36 21.63 8.02
CA THR A 822 -25.55 22.47 7.83
C THR A 822 -26.28 22.63 9.16
N LEU A 823 -26.68 23.85 9.52
CA LEU A 823 -27.43 24.13 10.75
C LEU A 823 -28.95 24.19 10.50
N ASP A 824 -29.74 23.82 11.50
CA ASP A 824 -31.20 24.03 11.53
C ASP A 824 -31.54 25.52 11.83
N LYS A 825 -32.84 25.80 11.88
CA LYS A 825 -33.37 27.15 12.17
C LYS A 825 -33.08 27.64 13.60
N ASP A 826 -32.69 26.73 14.50
CA ASP A 826 -32.32 27.03 15.89
C ASP A 826 -30.78 27.11 16.05
N GLY A 827 -30.01 26.95 14.96
CA GLY A 827 -28.54 26.97 14.97
C GLY A 827 -27.86 25.65 15.34
N LYS A 828 -28.58 24.53 15.39
CA LYS A 828 -28.04 23.19 15.74
C LYS A 828 -27.58 22.43 14.49
N PRO A 829 -26.56 21.55 14.57
CA PRO A 829 -26.19 20.67 13.45
C PRO A 829 -27.37 19.78 13.00
N ALA A 830 -27.80 19.93 11.74
CA ALA A 830 -28.91 19.19 11.14
C ALA A 830 -28.44 18.09 10.19
N SER A 831 -27.40 18.38 9.41
CA SER A 831 -26.76 17.42 8.51
C SER A 831 -25.28 17.74 8.34
N ALA A 832 -24.51 16.75 7.90
CA ALA A 832 -23.11 16.91 7.54
C ALA A 832 -22.90 16.42 6.10
N THR A 833 -22.30 17.28 5.27
CA THR A 833 -21.89 16.93 3.90
C THR A 833 -20.42 16.54 3.92
N LEU A 834 -20.13 15.31 3.49
CA LEU A 834 -18.79 14.75 3.36
C LEU A 834 -18.35 14.84 1.90
N TRP A 835 -17.16 15.39 1.66
CA TRP A 835 -16.68 15.73 0.32
C TRP A 835 -15.62 14.75 -0.14
N LYS A 836 -15.85 14.08 -1.28
CA LYS A 836 -14.86 13.19 -1.90
C LYS A 836 -15.05 13.07 -3.41
N LYS A 837 -13.99 12.71 -4.13
CA LYS A 837 -13.96 12.46 -5.59
C LYS A 837 -14.22 10.98 -5.96
N GLY A 838 -15.24 10.33 -5.41
CA GLY A 838 -15.58 8.94 -5.75
C GLY A 838 -16.56 8.26 -4.77
N ASN A 839 -16.95 7.02 -5.08
CA ASN A 839 -17.81 6.17 -4.25
C ASN A 839 -17.16 5.80 -2.91
N SER A 840 -17.96 5.56 -1.88
CA SER A 840 -17.54 5.01 -0.58
C SER A 840 -18.73 4.71 0.35
N ILE A 841 -18.44 4.02 1.46
CA ILE A 841 -19.28 4.06 2.66
C ILE A 841 -18.85 5.27 3.49
N TYR A 842 -19.77 6.20 3.71
CA TYR A 842 -19.56 7.43 4.46
C TYR A 842 -20.07 7.30 5.89
N THR A 843 -19.41 7.96 6.83
CA THR A 843 -19.81 8.00 8.24
C THR A 843 -19.45 9.32 8.90
N VAL A 844 -20.27 9.73 9.87
CA VAL A 844 -19.94 10.83 10.79
C VAL A 844 -19.71 10.22 12.16
N TYR A 845 -18.71 10.71 12.87
CA TYR A 845 -18.45 10.35 14.26
C TYR A 845 -17.98 11.56 15.04
N LYS A 846 -18.29 11.60 16.33
CA LYS A 846 -17.67 12.55 17.25
C LYS A 846 -16.52 11.90 18.00
N SER A 847 -15.53 12.68 18.38
CA SER A 847 -14.39 12.24 19.21
C SER A 847 -13.81 13.45 19.95
N GLN A 848 -12.92 13.20 20.91
CA GLN A 848 -12.20 14.25 21.63
C GLN A 848 -10.72 13.88 21.70
N LYS A 849 -9.85 14.84 21.39
CA LYS A 849 -8.40 14.69 21.54
C LYS A 849 -7.82 15.97 22.13
N GLN A 850 -6.92 15.82 23.09
CA GLN A 850 -6.21 16.90 23.79
C GLN A 850 -4.77 16.44 24.04
N PHE A 851 -3.86 17.38 24.27
CA PHE A 851 -2.43 17.14 24.45
C PHE A 851 -1.89 17.99 25.60
N ALA A 852 -1.20 17.39 26.55
CA ALA A 852 -0.81 18.06 27.81
C ALA A 852 0.25 19.15 27.64
N ASP A 853 0.96 19.18 26.51
CA ASP A 853 1.95 20.19 26.14
C ASP A 853 1.36 21.37 25.33
N VAL A 854 0.10 21.26 24.88
CA VAL A 854 -0.62 22.35 24.20
C VAL A 854 -1.38 23.17 25.25
N LYS A 855 -0.88 24.38 25.53
CA LYS A 855 -1.49 25.29 26.51
C LYS A 855 -2.88 25.75 26.06
N GLU A 856 -3.77 26.04 27.00
CA GLU A 856 -5.13 26.51 26.73
C GLU A 856 -5.18 27.84 25.96
N ASP A 857 -4.16 28.68 26.10
CA ASP A 857 -3.99 29.96 25.39
C ASP A 857 -3.23 29.84 24.06
N TYR A 858 -2.87 28.63 23.61
CA TYR A 858 -2.15 28.43 22.36
C TYR A 858 -3.05 28.70 21.14
N PHE A 859 -2.63 29.64 20.28
CA PHE A 859 -3.46 30.21 19.21
C PHE A 859 -4.13 29.20 18.26
N ALA A 860 -3.50 28.05 18.01
CA ALA A 860 -4.00 26.99 17.14
C ALA A 860 -4.53 25.76 17.90
N LYS A 861 -4.80 25.84 19.21
CA LYS A 861 -5.27 24.71 20.03
C LYS A 861 -6.51 24.05 19.42
N ASP A 862 -7.52 24.84 19.07
CA ASP A 862 -8.76 24.30 18.49
C ASP A 862 -8.51 23.57 17.16
N ASP A 863 -7.61 24.08 16.32
CA ASP A 863 -7.23 23.49 15.04
C ASP A 863 -6.42 22.19 15.21
N ILE A 864 -5.52 22.16 16.19
CA ILE A 864 -4.78 20.95 16.60
C ILE A 864 -5.75 19.87 17.10
N GLU A 865 -6.64 20.22 18.04
CA GLU A 865 -7.61 19.28 18.61
C GLU A 865 -8.60 18.78 17.53
N THR A 866 -9.03 19.65 16.61
CA THR A 866 -9.92 19.29 15.49
C THR A 866 -9.27 18.32 14.49
N LEU A 867 -8.04 18.59 14.04
CA LEU A 867 -7.35 17.69 13.10
C LEU A 867 -6.81 16.41 13.76
N ALA A 868 -6.67 16.39 15.09
CA ALA A 868 -6.30 15.20 15.82
C ALA A 868 -7.52 14.30 16.16
N ALA A 869 -8.68 14.91 16.44
CA ALA A 869 -9.94 14.18 16.61
C ALA A 869 -10.37 13.44 15.33
N SER A 870 -10.05 14.00 14.15
CA SER A 870 -10.28 13.38 12.84
C SER A 870 -9.17 12.42 12.37
N ASN A 871 -8.11 12.23 13.17
CA ASN A 871 -6.91 11.43 12.85
C ASN A 871 -6.05 11.95 11.67
N VAL A 872 -6.26 13.19 11.21
CA VAL A 872 -5.44 13.84 10.17
C VAL A 872 -4.03 14.10 10.69
N ILE A 873 -3.89 14.73 11.87
CA ILE A 873 -2.60 14.97 12.53
C ILE A 873 -2.54 14.20 13.86
N GLN A 874 -1.38 13.66 14.21
CA GLN A 874 -1.23 12.81 15.39
C GLN A 874 -0.10 13.34 16.28
N GLY A 875 -0.24 13.13 17.60
CA GLY A 875 0.83 13.33 18.56
C GLY A 875 1.86 12.20 18.51
N PHE A 876 2.88 12.31 19.34
CA PHE A 876 3.93 11.30 19.50
C PHE A 876 3.51 10.24 20.53
N GLU A 877 4.24 9.11 20.58
CA GLU A 877 3.95 7.98 21.47
C GLU A 877 4.04 8.32 22.97
N ASP A 878 4.79 9.38 23.32
CA ASP A 878 4.88 9.95 24.66
C ASP A 878 3.64 10.79 25.07
N GLY A 879 2.66 10.95 24.17
CA GLY A 879 1.45 11.74 24.39
C GLY A 879 1.58 13.24 24.08
N SER A 880 2.77 13.72 23.68
CA SER A 880 2.99 15.12 23.30
C SER A 880 2.52 15.44 21.87
N PHE A 881 2.19 16.70 21.58
CA PHE A 881 1.94 17.17 20.23
C PHE A 881 3.12 17.91 19.61
N ARG A 882 3.94 18.58 20.44
CA ARG A 882 5.12 19.39 20.10
C ARG A 882 4.79 20.50 19.10
N ALA A 883 3.86 21.38 19.48
CA ALA A 883 3.24 22.37 18.59
C ALA A 883 4.25 23.29 17.87
N ASP A 884 5.32 23.70 18.55
CA ASP A 884 6.30 24.65 18.02
C ASP A 884 7.46 23.98 17.25
N ALA A 885 7.46 22.65 17.12
CA ALA A 885 8.47 21.97 16.30
C ALA A 885 8.21 22.21 14.79
N SER A 886 9.28 22.48 14.04
CA SER A 886 9.24 22.70 12.59
C SER A 886 8.77 21.46 11.83
N VAL A 887 8.06 21.68 10.72
CA VAL A 887 7.53 20.62 9.83
C VAL A 887 8.33 20.57 8.54
N THR A 888 8.64 19.36 8.06
CA THR A 888 9.30 19.12 6.77
C THR A 888 8.33 19.21 5.59
N ARG A 889 8.84 19.46 4.38
CA ARG A 889 8.03 19.49 3.15
C ARG A 889 7.30 18.17 2.91
N ALA A 890 7.93 17.04 3.22
CA ALA A 890 7.31 15.72 3.18
C ALA A 890 6.12 15.58 4.14
N GLU A 891 6.31 15.93 5.43
CA GLU A 891 5.23 15.88 6.43
C GLU A 891 4.05 16.80 6.05
N PHE A 892 4.33 18.03 5.60
CA PHE A 892 3.28 18.97 5.21
C PHE A 892 2.48 18.44 4.00
N ALA A 893 3.14 17.85 3.00
CA ALA A 893 2.48 17.19 1.88
C ALA A 893 1.61 16.01 2.34
N THR A 894 2.11 15.14 3.22
CA THR A 894 1.33 14.00 3.75
C THR A 894 0.12 14.45 4.56
N LEU A 895 0.26 15.46 5.41
CA LEU A 895 -0.86 16.00 6.21
C LEU A 895 -1.92 16.66 5.33
N LEU A 896 -1.51 17.38 4.26
CA LEU A 896 -2.43 17.99 3.31
C LEU A 896 -3.22 16.93 2.51
N VAL A 897 -2.54 15.92 1.97
CA VAL A 897 -3.16 14.81 1.23
C VAL A 897 -4.15 14.02 2.11
N ARG A 898 -3.78 13.77 3.37
CA ARG A 898 -4.65 13.10 4.35
C ARG A 898 -5.85 13.97 4.75
N GLY A 899 -5.64 15.27 4.97
CA GLY A 899 -6.72 16.22 5.30
C GLY A 899 -7.75 16.37 4.18
N LEU A 900 -7.33 16.23 2.93
CA LEU A 900 -8.19 16.23 1.74
C LEU A 900 -8.88 14.88 1.46
N GLY A 901 -8.66 13.84 2.28
CA GLY A 901 -9.30 12.53 2.14
C GLY A 901 -8.99 11.80 0.83
N MET A 902 -7.80 12.08 0.26
CA MET A 902 -7.40 11.60 -1.07
C MET A 902 -7.09 10.10 -1.07
N LYS A 903 -7.32 9.44 -2.21
CA LYS A 903 -6.85 8.07 -2.45
C LYS A 903 -5.37 8.13 -2.78
N ILE A 904 -4.55 7.38 -2.05
CA ILE A 904 -3.11 7.29 -2.27
C ILE A 904 -2.81 6.55 -3.58
N VAL A 905 -1.88 7.07 -4.38
CA VAL A 905 -1.37 6.42 -5.60
C VAL A 905 0.04 5.86 -5.38
N SER A 906 0.34 4.73 -6.02
CA SER A 906 1.60 3.99 -5.81
C SER A 906 2.80 4.55 -6.57
N SER A 907 2.58 5.27 -7.67
CA SER A 907 3.63 5.77 -8.58
C SER A 907 3.09 6.88 -9.49
N ILE A 908 4.00 7.61 -10.16
CA ILE A 908 3.73 8.59 -11.22
C ILE A 908 4.81 8.47 -12.32
N ASP A 909 4.49 8.84 -13.56
CA ASP A 909 5.40 8.69 -14.72
C ASP A 909 6.69 9.51 -14.63
N LYS A 910 6.74 10.54 -13.76
CA LYS A 910 7.95 11.30 -13.45
C LYS A 910 7.98 11.67 -11.96
N GLY A 911 8.73 10.89 -11.17
CA GLY A 911 9.08 11.21 -9.79
C GLY A 911 10.13 12.32 -9.67
N PHE A 912 10.50 12.66 -8.43
CA PHE A 912 11.59 13.59 -8.13
C PHE A 912 12.91 12.83 -7.92
N SER A 913 14.03 13.47 -8.25
CA SER A 913 15.37 12.87 -8.16
C SER A 913 15.83 12.55 -6.72
N ASP A 914 15.18 13.13 -5.71
CA ASP A 914 15.47 13.01 -4.28
C ASP A 914 14.31 12.41 -3.47
N VAL A 915 13.42 11.65 -4.13
CA VAL A 915 12.34 10.87 -3.51
C VAL A 915 12.45 9.42 -3.98
N SER A 916 12.60 8.48 -3.05
CA SER A 916 12.58 7.05 -3.34
C SER A 916 11.18 6.47 -3.14
N ASP A 917 10.77 5.50 -3.95
CA ASP A 917 9.50 4.78 -3.74
C ASP A 917 9.40 4.13 -2.34
N ALA A 918 10.55 3.79 -1.75
CA ALA A 918 10.66 3.22 -0.40
C ALA A 918 10.53 4.25 0.74
N ASP A 919 10.54 5.55 0.46
CA ASP A 919 10.33 6.57 1.49
C ASP A 919 8.89 6.55 2.02
N TRP A 920 8.70 6.70 3.34
CA TRP A 920 7.38 6.65 3.96
C TRP A 920 6.40 7.71 3.44
N PHE A 921 6.91 8.79 2.85
CA PHE A 921 6.15 9.88 2.25
C PHE A 921 5.95 9.75 0.74
N SER A 922 6.61 8.80 0.05
CA SER A 922 6.71 8.74 -1.41
C SER A 922 5.35 8.81 -2.10
N GLN A 923 4.46 7.89 -1.73
CA GLN A 923 3.10 7.77 -2.25
C GLN A 923 2.25 9.03 -1.98
N ALA A 924 2.46 9.69 -0.83
CA ALA A 924 1.75 10.93 -0.50
C ALA A 924 2.28 12.11 -1.32
N VAL A 925 3.60 12.20 -1.54
CA VAL A 925 4.21 13.18 -2.44
C VAL A 925 3.72 12.97 -3.88
N TYR A 926 3.72 11.73 -4.38
CA TYR A 926 3.19 11.40 -5.70
C TYR A 926 1.70 11.73 -5.85
N THR A 927 0.90 11.45 -4.82
CA THR A 927 -0.52 11.84 -4.75
C THR A 927 -0.69 13.37 -4.80
N ALA A 928 0.20 14.12 -4.15
CA ALA A 928 0.20 15.58 -4.18
C ALA A 928 0.67 16.17 -5.53
N VAL A 929 1.61 15.52 -6.23
CA VAL A 929 2.03 15.90 -7.60
C VAL A 929 0.89 15.65 -8.59
N GLY A 930 0.31 14.45 -8.60
CA GLY A 930 -0.77 14.08 -9.53
C GLY A 930 -2.03 14.93 -9.38
N ALA A 931 -2.24 15.52 -8.20
CA ALA A 931 -3.32 16.47 -7.92
C ALA A 931 -2.95 17.95 -8.11
N GLY A 932 -1.73 18.25 -8.60
CA GLY A 932 -1.27 19.63 -8.82
C GLY A 932 -1.04 20.46 -7.55
N LEU A 933 -0.94 19.82 -6.38
CA LEU A 933 -0.70 20.51 -5.11
C LEU A 933 0.76 20.99 -5.00
N ILE A 934 1.70 20.23 -5.58
CA ILE A 934 3.14 20.51 -5.61
C ILE A 934 3.73 20.27 -7.01
N SER A 935 4.79 21.01 -7.34
CA SER A 935 5.50 20.94 -8.62
C SER A 935 7.00 20.60 -8.49
N GLY A 936 7.54 20.53 -7.27
CA GLY A 936 8.99 20.49 -7.03
C GLY A 936 9.68 21.83 -7.29
N TYR A 937 11.01 21.78 -7.39
CA TYR A 937 11.89 22.88 -7.78
C TYR A 937 12.42 22.69 -9.22
N GLU A 938 13.03 23.74 -9.80
CA GLU A 938 13.57 23.75 -11.17
C GLU A 938 14.72 22.77 -11.42
N ASP A 939 15.34 22.24 -10.36
CA ASP A 939 16.42 21.25 -10.37
C ASP A 939 15.92 19.79 -10.29
N GLU A 940 14.62 19.57 -10.49
CA GLU A 940 13.94 18.26 -10.39
C GLU A 940 14.03 17.61 -9.00
N THR A 941 14.19 18.43 -7.95
CA THR A 941 14.10 18.01 -6.53
C THR A 941 12.78 18.42 -5.88
N PHE A 942 12.38 17.70 -4.83
CA PHE A 942 11.29 18.04 -3.92
C PHE A 942 11.80 18.60 -2.57
N ARG A 943 12.98 18.15 -2.14
CA ARG A 943 13.66 18.43 -0.86
C ARG A 943 12.85 17.97 0.35
N PRO A 944 12.52 16.67 0.46
CA PRO A 944 11.54 16.16 1.43
C PRO A 944 11.86 16.51 2.88
N ALA A 945 13.13 16.41 3.29
CA ALA A 945 13.59 16.69 4.65
C ALA A 945 13.79 18.17 4.98
N GLN A 946 13.64 19.09 4.02
CA GLN A 946 13.78 20.53 4.27
C GLN A 946 12.56 21.04 5.05
N SER A 947 12.76 21.82 6.12
CA SER A 947 11.66 22.49 6.82
C SER A 947 10.95 23.49 5.90
N ILE A 948 9.64 23.35 5.75
CA ILE A 948 8.82 24.14 4.82
C ILE A 948 8.68 25.59 5.31
N THR A 949 8.82 26.57 4.41
CA THR A 949 8.61 27.99 4.78
C THR A 949 7.13 28.37 4.74
N HIS A 950 6.75 29.48 5.39
CA HIS A 950 5.37 29.97 5.32
C HIS A 950 4.88 30.21 3.88
N GLN A 951 5.72 30.76 2.99
CA GLN A 951 5.29 31.01 1.60
C GLN A 951 5.17 29.71 0.77
N GLU A 952 6.00 28.69 1.04
CA GLU A 952 5.85 27.36 0.45
C GLU A 952 4.56 26.69 0.93
N ALA A 953 4.29 26.72 2.24
CA ALA A 953 3.08 26.16 2.85
C ALA A 953 1.81 26.81 2.31
N ILE A 954 1.75 28.16 2.26
CA ILE A 954 0.63 28.90 1.70
C ILE A 954 0.44 28.63 0.20
N THR A 955 1.51 28.39 -0.55
CA THR A 955 1.41 28.01 -1.97
C THR A 955 0.75 26.64 -2.14
N MET A 956 1.13 25.64 -1.34
CA MET A 956 0.47 24.33 -1.33
C MET A 956 -1.00 24.41 -0.93
N ILE A 957 -1.33 25.22 0.08
CA ILE A 957 -2.72 25.48 0.50
C ILE A 957 -3.54 26.19 -0.60
N SER A 958 -2.93 27.15 -1.32
CA SER A 958 -3.57 27.82 -2.47
C SER A 958 -3.79 26.86 -3.66
N ASN A 959 -2.89 25.90 -3.88
CA ASN A 959 -3.09 24.86 -4.88
C ASN A 959 -4.19 23.86 -4.45
N ALA A 960 -4.28 23.52 -3.16
CA ALA A 960 -5.38 22.72 -2.63
C ALA A 960 -6.75 23.41 -2.80
N LEU A 961 -6.84 24.73 -2.62
CA LEU A 961 -8.06 25.50 -2.92
C LEU A 961 -8.50 25.34 -4.39
N LYS A 962 -7.56 25.35 -5.34
CA LYS A 962 -7.82 25.14 -6.78
C LYS A 962 -8.21 23.68 -7.09
N PHE A 963 -7.60 22.71 -6.40
CA PHE A 963 -7.91 21.27 -6.57
C PHE A 963 -9.28 20.88 -6.00
N ILE A 964 -9.75 21.58 -4.96
CA ILE A 964 -11.10 21.39 -4.39
C ILE A 964 -12.17 21.88 -5.37
N ASN A 965 -11.93 23.00 -6.05
CA ASN A 965 -12.85 23.61 -7.02
C ASN A 965 -12.05 24.45 -8.01
N ALA A 966 -12.02 24.06 -9.29
CA ALA A 966 -11.21 24.69 -10.33
C ALA A 966 -11.63 26.14 -10.67
N ALA A 967 -12.86 26.56 -10.34
CA ALA A 967 -13.30 27.94 -10.46
C ALA A 967 -12.67 28.88 -9.40
N THR A 968 -11.95 28.34 -8.40
CA THR A 968 -11.27 29.11 -7.34
C THR A 968 -10.02 29.82 -7.86
N LYS A 969 -10.22 30.90 -8.61
CA LYS A 969 -9.19 31.80 -9.14
C LYS A 969 -9.33 33.23 -8.61
N LEU A 970 -8.29 34.04 -8.79
CA LEU A 970 -8.35 35.50 -8.65
C LEU A 970 -8.60 36.10 -10.03
N ASN A 971 -9.53 37.05 -10.13
CA ASN A 971 -9.59 37.94 -11.29
C ASN A 971 -8.65 39.16 -11.08
N ASP A 972 -8.42 39.96 -12.12
CA ASP A 972 -7.44 41.06 -12.05
C ASP A 972 -7.78 42.15 -11.03
N SER A 973 -9.07 42.42 -10.81
CA SER A 973 -9.52 43.35 -9.76
C SER A 973 -9.26 42.78 -8.36
N GLU A 974 -9.44 41.48 -8.17
CA GLU A 974 -9.08 40.81 -6.92
C GLU A 974 -7.56 40.75 -6.70
N ARG A 975 -6.77 40.48 -7.74
CA ARG A 975 -5.30 40.53 -7.66
C ARG A 975 -4.83 41.91 -7.22
N ALA A 976 -5.30 42.97 -7.88
CA ALA A 976 -4.97 44.34 -7.48
C ALA A 976 -5.38 44.65 -6.02
N ARG A 977 -6.60 44.25 -5.63
CA ARG A 977 -7.12 44.45 -4.27
C ARG A 977 -6.30 43.72 -3.20
N TYR A 978 -5.93 42.46 -3.44
CA TYR A 978 -5.18 41.69 -2.45
C TYR A 978 -3.68 42.00 -2.47
N ALA A 979 -3.11 42.44 -3.60
CA ALA A 979 -1.77 43.04 -3.64
C ALA A 979 -1.70 44.34 -2.81
N GLN A 980 -2.70 45.23 -2.94
CA GLN A 980 -2.83 46.38 -2.03
C GLN A 980 -2.94 45.92 -0.58
N ARG A 981 -3.76 44.89 -0.29
CA ARG A 981 -3.93 44.39 1.08
C ARG A 981 -2.67 43.77 1.69
N MET A 982 -1.83 43.11 0.89
CA MET A 982 -0.51 42.63 1.33
C MET A 982 0.41 43.81 1.70
N SER A 983 0.40 44.88 0.91
CA SER A 983 1.14 46.12 1.20
C SER A 983 0.65 46.83 2.47
N GLU A 984 -0.67 46.97 2.65
CA GLU A 984 -1.28 47.50 3.89
C GLU A 984 -0.89 46.71 5.15
N LEU A 985 -0.76 45.38 5.01
CA LEU A 985 -0.35 44.48 6.09
C LEU A 985 1.18 44.32 6.19
N SER A 986 1.96 45.04 5.38
CA SER A 986 3.43 44.96 5.29
C SER A 986 3.98 43.53 5.05
N LEU A 987 3.21 42.67 4.40
CA LEU A 987 3.60 41.29 4.11
C LEU A 987 4.65 41.25 3.00
N GLN A 988 5.87 40.81 3.34
CA GLN A 988 6.91 40.50 2.36
C GLN A 988 6.63 39.12 1.76
N VAL A 989 6.55 39.02 0.44
CA VAL A 989 6.25 37.80 -0.32
C VAL A 989 7.10 37.81 -1.59
N ASP A 990 7.68 36.67 -1.97
CA ASP A 990 8.36 36.55 -3.27
C ASP A 990 7.33 36.51 -4.41
N GLU A 991 7.68 36.99 -5.61
CA GLU A 991 6.73 37.17 -6.73
C GLU A 991 5.95 35.88 -7.07
N TRP A 992 6.62 34.73 -7.06
CA TRP A 992 6.03 33.41 -7.32
C TRP A 992 4.96 32.98 -6.31
N ALA A 993 5.00 33.50 -5.08
CA ALA A 993 4.04 33.20 -4.02
C ALA A 993 2.93 34.26 -3.87
N SER A 994 3.02 35.39 -4.60
CA SER A 994 2.12 36.55 -4.47
C SER A 994 0.64 36.19 -4.68
N ASP A 995 0.30 35.52 -5.79
CA ASP A 995 -1.08 35.07 -6.07
C ASP A 995 -1.58 34.01 -5.06
N ALA A 996 -0.67 33.28 -4.40
CA ALA A 996 -1.03 32.31 -3.36
C ALA A 996 -1.36 32.99 -2.02
N VAL A 997 -0.56 33.96 -1.59
CA VAL A 997 -0.84 34.76 -0.38
C VAL A 997 -2.09 35.62 -0.59
N ALA A 998 -2.27 36.20 -1.77
CA ALA A 998 -3.50 36.89 -2.16
C ALA A 998 -4.75 35.99 -2.09
N MET A 999 -4.66 34.75 -2.56
CA MET A 999 -5.75 33.76 -2.43
C MET A 999 -6.02 33.37 -0.98
N ALA A 1000 -4.98 33.18 -0.16
CA ALA A 1000 -5.13 32.82 1.25
C ALA A 1000 -5.75 33.97 2.08
N LEU A 1001 -5.49 35.23 1.72
CA LEU A 1001 -6.23 36.39 2.22
C LEU A 1001 -7.69 36.39 1.74
N LYS A 1002 -7.94 36.18 0.44
CA LYS A 1002 -9.31 36.08 -0.15
C LYS A 1002 -10.17 35.02 0.52
N ARG A 1003 -9.58 33.89 0.92
CA ARG A 1003 -10.27 32.78 1.59
C ARG A 1003 -10.14 32.79 3.12
N ASN A 1004 -9.72 33.89 3.74
CA ASN A 1004 -9.67 34.03 5.20
C ASN A 1004 -8.79 32.97 5.92
N ILE A 1005 -7.85 32.36 5.21
CA ILE A 1005 -6.87 31.41 5.74
C ILE A 1005 -5.76 32.21 6.46
N LEU A 1006 -5.25 33.25 5.79
CA LEU A 1006 -4.44 34.28 6.41
C LEU A 1006 -5.36 35.36 6.99
N ASN A 1007 -5.43 35.44 8.32
CA ASN A 1007 -6.12 36.51 9.05
C ASN A 1007 -5.39 36.77 10.37
N ALA A 1008 -5.16 38.04 10.69
CA ALA A 1008 -4.50 38.49 11.92
C ALA A 1008 -5.25 38.04 13.21
N SER A 1009 -6.57 37.76 13.14
CA SER A 1009 -7.31 37.20 14.27
C SER A 1009 -6.89 35.77 14.64
N ASN A 1010 -6.23 35.05 13.74
CA ASN A 1010 -5.91 33.62 13.89
C ASN A 1010 -4.54 33.38 14.54
N GLY A 1011 -3.89 34.42 15.09
CA GLY A 1011 -2.58 34.32 15.77
C GLY A 1011 -1.36 34.01 14.88
N PHE A 1012 -1.58 33.73 13.60
CA PHE A 1012 -0.51 33.41 12.65
C PHE A 1012 0.14 34.66 12.05
N SER A 1013 1.39 34.94 12.42
CA SER A 1013 2.25 35.91 11.74
C SER A 1013 2.84 35.30 10.46
N PHE A 1014 2.55 35.89 9.30
CA PHE A 1014 3.15 35.45 8.03
C PHE A 1014 4.49 36.17 7.80
N GLU A 1015 5.56 35.37 7.68
CA GLU A 1015 6.91 35.82 7.36
C GLU A 1015 7.50 34.87 6.32
N LYS A 1016 7.81 35.34 5.10
CA LYS A 1016 8.03 34.47 3.94
C LYS A 1016 9.04 33.33 4.12
N ASP A 1017 10.17 33.60 4.77
CA ASP A 1017 11.30 32.65 4.91
C ASP A 1017 11.28 31.86 6.23
N ALA A 1018 10.43 32.27 7.18
CA ALA A 1018 10.29 31.59 8.47
C ALA A 1018 9.68 30.19 8.31
N LYS A 1019 10.03 29.28 9.23
CA LYS A 1019 9.71 27.86 9.14
C LYS A 1019 8.37 27.54 9.80
N THR A 1020 7.54 26.77 9.09
CA THR A 1020 6.20 26.41 9.55
C THR A 1020 6.27 25.34 10.64
N THR A 1021 5.63 25.58 11.78
CA THR A 1021 5.54 24.64 12.91
C THR A 1021 4.37 23.66 12.78
N ARG A 1022 4.30 22.64 13.64
CA ARG A 1022 3.19 21.68 13.70
C ARG A 1022 1.85 22.33 14.05
N GLY A 1023 1.84 23.29 14.97
CA GLY A 1023 0.66 24.07 15.33
C GLY A 1023 0.18 24.98 14.19
N GLN A 1024 1.10 25.67 13.52
CA GLN A 1024 0.78 26.47 12.34
C GLN A 1024 0.28 25.59 11.16
N THR A 1025 0.87 24.42 10.96
CA THR A 1025 0.43 23.44 9.95
C THR A 1025 -1.00 22.98 10.21
N ALA A 1026 -1.34 22.69 11.47
CA ALA A 1026 -2.70 22.33 11.86
C ALA A 1026 -3.70 23.46 11.58
N LEU A 1027 -3.37 24.71 11.94
CA LEU A 1027 -4.18 25.88 11.61
C LEU A 1027 -4.40 26.01 10.09
N LEU A 1028 -3.33 25.99 9.28
CA LEU A 1028 -3.43 26.21 7.84
C LEU A 1028 -4.28 25.14 7.15
N ILE A 1029 -4.14 23.87 7.53
CA ILE A 1029 -4.96 22.77 6.98
C ILE A 1029 -6.42 22.88 7.46
N ASN A 1030 -6.68 23.17 8.73
CA ASN A 1030 -8.07 23.27 9.22
C ASN A 1030 -8.78 24.49 8.59
N LYS A 1031 -8.09 25.64 8.47
CA LYS A 1031 -8.65 26.83 7.80
C LYS A 1031 -8.84 26.64 6.30
N LEU A 1032 -8.01 25.82 5.63
CA LEU A 1032 -8.29 25.34 4.27
C LEU A 1032 -9.62 24.58 4.22
N LEU A 1033 -9.80 23.54 5.04
CA LEU A 1033 -11.01 22.71 4.99
C LEU A 1033 -12.29 23.50 5.34
N GLN A 1034 -12.19 24.41 6.31
CA GLN A 1034 -13.29 25.30 6.73
C GLN A 1034 -13.66 26.36 5.68
N ASN A 1035 -12.69 26.92 4.96
CA ASN A 1035 -12.89 28.08 4.07
C ASN A 1035 -12.73 27.75 2.57
N ALA A 1036 -12.62 26.48 2.18
CA ALA A 1036 -12.60 26.08 0.78
C ALA A 1036 -13.93 26.37 0.05
N ALA A 1037 -13.88 26.40 -1.28
CA ALA A 1037 -15.04 26.62 -2.13
C ALA A 1037 -15.64 25.27 -2.58
N TRP A 1038 -16.05 24.42 -1.62
CA TRP A 1038 -16.71 23.14 -1.92
C TRP A 1038 -17.83 23.33 -2.96
N PRO A 1039 -17.90 22.51 -4.03
CA PRO A 1039 -18.92 22.62 -5.07
C PRO A 1039 -20.33 22.69 -4.45
N LYS A 1040 -21.06 23.77 -4.73
CA LYS A 1040 -22.29 24.15 -4.02
C LYS A 1040 -23.54 23.78 -4.79
#